data_AF-A0AAU9VMY8-F1
#
_entry.id   AF-A0AAU9VMY8-F1
#
_cell.length_a   1.000
_cell.length_b   1.000
_cell.length_c   1.000
_cell.angle_alpha   90.00
_cell.angle_beta   90.00
_cell.angle_gamma   90.00
#
_symmetry.space_group_name_H-M   'P 1'
#
loop_
_entity.id
_entity.type
_entity.pdbx_description
1 polymer ?
#
loop_
_entity_poly.entity_id
_entity_poly.type
_entity_poly.pdbx_seq_one_letter_code
_entity_poly.pdbx_strand_id
1 'polypeptide(L)'
;MMIVSLPFTPTGDGNVTVSLRHFANAKQDTHLEIHRMGFFLKDDYLIQEEAHALFNDSEFKELVGKDTAEIQKNIDAIRSKITASDNPYAEDVKEYVNGLLNKAQTLLDQAKSIETSIKDTYENFDEKVLKEDVTQDTIDELKNRIEEVSSPGLKEKLTNDLKEVERVYDLQELKPVLKEELEKKANDAIKEIEDLKNVPESEKQEKIEEIQKELESGKKAIDEAKTREDATDAKDTSSGNIDKIMSDVSLVDRKNESKSDLDQKAEDAKKEIDALPNLTEDEKQKAKDEIDQQTENGKDAIDQSTTPKDVEDAKNTTDTAVKETVDQSALQDAKNKAKKDLEAKADETKKAIDALPGISQEAKDRAKGEIENALNKGLESVESGESVDVINQAVTDTKTEMDAIKDAIIKENDDSINALINDKKASLNAEAEKAKETIDKLENVSQTEKDDAKKAIDKAVTEASNQLDQATTPSDIDSIYNQGKGNIDKVVIKTELADAKIDAINALQKKSEAVRESINSMESLTDDEKNAANNEINQTLEQSIQRINQTQDVHVLPENLQIGMDELDALLVKYEQINSDNFNNVKENLKTELDQKAEDAKKEIDALPNLTEDEKQKAKDEIDQQTKDGKDAIDQSTTPKDVEDAKNTTDTAVKETVDQSALQDAKNKAKKDLEAKADETKKAIDALPGISQEAKDKAKGEIDDALNKGIENIASGKTVEDVNKAVSETQTEMDAIKDALTKENFESIEKLKDDKKASLNAEAEKAKEAIDQLENLSQSDKEKAKKVIDKTVNDAASKLDKATTPSDIDSIYNQGKDDIGKVVVKAELYDAKIKAIADLNAKAEEVRKQIADKPALTDQQRKEANDEINQTLANATKRIEDTTVITDVPENLKTGIDELDAIEKNYEAKNTSNLDKKKEDSKSELDQKAEDAKKKIDSLPNLTDDEKQKAKDDIDQKNQESKDAIDQSNDPKEIDNVIDTTDKGINDIVEDNKLLDTKNKAKDDLDKNAEDAKKEIDALPNLTEDEKQKAKDEIDQQTKDGKDAIDQSTTPKDVEDAKNTTDTAVKETVDQSALQDAKNKAKKDLEAKADETKKAIDALPGISQEAKDKAKAVIDSILNKGYESIDSSHYLYEIERYVQNSIKDMHKVLESLNKKDGDLGPLGVNDSHTPTIGALIAIFGLTFTLFDRKKYFLEK
;
A
#
# COMPACT_ATOMS: atom_id res chain seq x y z
N MET A 1 6.79 121.41 48.94
CA MET A 1 7.63 122.58 48.65
C MET A 1 6.72 123.75 48.30
N MET A 2 6.50 124.70 49.22
CA MET A 2 6.32 126.13 48.91
C MET A 2 6.56 126.88 50.23
N ILE A 3 7.70 127.56 50.31
CA ILE A 3 8.12 128.42 51.41
C ILE A 3 7.69 129.83 51.05
N VAL A 4 7.04 130.54 51.98
CA VAL A 4 6.91 131.99 51.92
C VAL A 4 7.43 132.54 53.24
N SER A 5 8.52 133.31 53.16
CA SER A 5 9.10 134.09 54.26
C SER A 5 8.78 135.57 54.08
N LEU A 6 8.60 136.31 55.18
CA LEU A 6 9.08 137.70 55.34
C LEU A 6 9.19 138.08 56.85
N PRO A 7 10.02 139.08 57.23
CA PRO A 7 10.82 139.10 58.46
C PRO A 7 10.33 140.12 59.52
N PHE A 8 10.86 140.03 60.75
CA PHE A 8 11.05 141.21 61.63
C PHE A 8 12.04 140.94 62.79
N THR A 9 12.81 141.98 63.16
CA THR A 9 13.66 142.14 64.37
C THR A 9 13.45 143.60 64.86
N PRO A 10 13.71 144.05 66.13
CA PRO A 10 14.70 143.52 67.09
C PRO A 10 14.31 143.58 68.61
N THR A 11 15.28 143.15 69.44
CA THR A 11 15.47 143.27 70.91
C THR A 11 14.85 142.19 71.81
N GLY A 12 15.71 141.32 72.35
CA GLY A 12 15.46 140.43 73.50
C GLY A 12 14.77 139.10 73.18
N ASP A 13 15.30 138.01 73.74
CA ASP A 13 14.78 136.64 73.90
C ASP A 13 13.65 136.10 73.00
N GLY A 14 14.00 135.03 72.26
CA GLY A 14 13.08 134.01 71.75
C GLY A 14 12.48 134.28 70.38
N ASN A 15 12.55 133.27 69.49
CA ASN A 15 11.46 133.03 68.56
C ASN A 15 11.35 131.54 68.17
N VAL A 16 10.10 131.10 68.24
CA VAL A 16 9.54 129.76 68.11
C VAL A 16 9.10 129.53 66.68
N THR A 17 9.20 128.28 66.19
CA THR A 17 8.43 127.82 65.02
C THR A 17 7.48 126.71 65.47
N VAL A 18 6.17 126.96 65.36
CA VAL A 18 5.10 125.96 65.56
C VAL A 18 4.73 125.40 64.18
N SER A 19 4.73 124.07 64.05
CA SER A 19 4.04 123.37 62.96
C SER A 19 2.92 122.53 63.58
N LEU A 20 1.68 122.92 63.33
CA LEU A 20 0.51 122.08 63.55
C LEU A 20 0.23 121.33 62.25
N ARG A 21 0.12 120.01 62.33
CA ARG A 21 -0.49 119.22 61.26
C ARG A 21 -1.49 118.24 61.85
N HIS A 22 -2.67 118.27 61.26
CA HIS A 22 -3.90 117.59 61.66
C HIS A 22 -3.95 116.24 60.94
N PHE A 23 -4.27 115.15 61.65
CA PHE A 23 -4.75 113.92 61.03
C PHE A 23 -5.95 113.38 61.81
N ALA A 24 -7.08 113.31 61.11
CA ALA A 24 -8.30 112.66 61.55
C ALA A 24 -8.27 111.18 61.14
N ASN A 25 -8.68 110.30 62.04
CA ASN A 25 -9.23 108.99 61.67
C ASN A 25 -10.75 109.13 61.49
N ALA A 26 -11.37 108.25 60.70
CA ALA A 26 -12.74 108.36 60.18
C ALA A 26 -13.89 108.25 61.21
N LYS A 27 -13.63 108.48 62.50
CA LYS A 27 -14.65 108.65 63.54
C LYS A 27 -14.25 109.80 64.47
N GLN A 28 -14.99 110.89 64.35
CA GLN A 28 -14.80 112.19 65.00
C GLN A 28 -15.00 112.10 66.53
N ASP A 29 -13.91 112.16 67.29
CA ASP A 29 -13.89 112.79 68.62
C ASP A 29 -12.51 113.40 68.86
N THR A 30 -12.48 114.72 69.08
CA THR A 30 -11.26 115.52 69.31
C THR A 30 -10.88 115.55 70.79
N HIS A 31 -9.66 115.14 71.11
CA HIS A 31 -8.92 115.64 72.27
C HIS A 31 -7.53 116.12 71.86
N LEU A 32 -7.26 117.38 72.21
CA LEU A 32 -5.99 118.06 72.04
C LEU A 32 -5.31 118.03 73.40
N GLU A 33 -4.27 117.21 73.55
CA GLU A 33 -3.41 117.23 74.74
C GLU A 33 -2.00 117.61 74.33
N ILE A 34 -1.57 118.78 74.77
CA ILE A 34 -0.18 119.23 74.74
C ILE A 34 0.35 119.02 76.17
N HIS A 35 1.32 118.12 76.35
CA HIS A 35 2.17 118.12 77.53
C HIS A 35 3.65 117.98 77.17
N ARG A 36 4.30 119.15 77.30
CA ARG A 36 5.71 119.46 77.57
C ARG A 36 6.81 119.16 76.53
N MET A 37 7.39 120.29 76.12
CA MET A 37 8.69 120.49 75.50
C MET A 37 9.85 120.22 76.48
N GLY A 38 10.98 119.74 75.95
CA GLY A 38 12.30 119.71 76.58
C GLY A 38 13.37 119.38 75.55
N PHE A 39 14.52 120.05 75.63
CA PHE A 39 15.53 120.23 74.57
C PHE A 39 16.46 119.03 74.34
N PHE A 40 16.77 118.68 73.08
CA PHE A 40 17.86 117.77 72.69
C PHE A 40 18.78 118.42 71.63
N LEU A 41 20.08 118.15 71.71
CA LEU A 41 21.12 118.58 70.77
C LEU A 41 21.06 117.76 69.47
N LYS A 42 21.58 118.33 68.37
CA LYS A 42 21.40 117.89 66.97
C LYS A 42 21.84 116.44 66.66
N ASP A 43 22.67 115.82 67.49
CA ASP A 43 23.25 114.50 67.22
C ASP A 43 22.39 113.31 67.73
N ASP A 44 21.46 113.52 68.66
CA ASP A 44 20.58 112.46 69.19
C ASP A 44 19.33 112.18 68.32
N TYR A 45 19.01 113.07 67.37
CA TYR A 45 17.85 112.92 66.46
C TYR A 45 18.13 111.97 65.27
N LEU A 46 19.39 111.82 64.84
CA LEU A 46 19.77 110.94 63.72
C LEU A 46 19.72 109.45 64.06
N ILE A 47 20.01 109.06 65.30
CA ILE A 47 19.99 107.66 65.75
C ILE A 47 18.56 107.12 65.85
N GLN A 48 17.60 107.99 66.19
CA GLN A 48 16.18 107.63 66.28
C GLN A 48 15.54 107.45 64.88
N GLU A 49 15.96 108.22 63.86
CA GLU A 49 15.54 108.02 62.46
C GLU A 49 16.15 106.76 61.82
N GLU A 50 17.43 106.44 62.06
CA GLU A 50 18.06 105.21 61.55
C GLU A 50 17.40 103.95 62.16
N ALA A 51 16.95 104.01 63.42
CA ALA A 51 16.21 102.93 64.07
C ALA A 51 14.74 102.83 63.65
N HIS A 52 14.07 103.95 63.34
CA HIS A 52 12.71 103.94 62.78
C HIS A 52 12.68 103.55 61.29
N ALA A 53 13.73 103.81 60.53
CA ALA A 53 13.87 103.34 59.13
C ALA A 53 13.97 101.81 59.01
N LEU A 54 14.40 101.11 60.07
CA LEU A 54 14.30 99.65 60.18
C LEU A 54 12.86 99.13 60.38
N PHE A 55 11.90 100.02 60.72
CA PHE A 55 10.58 99.61 61.21
C PHE A 55 9.37 100.29 60.54
N ASN A 56 9.56 101.22 59.59
CA ASN A 56 8.46 102.02 59.06
C ASN A 56 8.10 101.77 57.58
N ASP A 57 8.45 100.61 57.03
CA ASP A 57 7.91 100.18 55.74
C ASP A 57 6.96 99.00 55.89
N SER A 58 5.87 99.05 55.15
CA SER A 58 4.83 98.02 55.04
C SER A 58 5.32 96.70 54.43
N GLU A 59 6.61 96.38 54.52
CA GLU A 59 7.32 95.29 53.82
C GLU A 59 8.18 94.41 54.75
N PHE A 60 7.75 94.13 55.98
CA PHE A 60 8.33 93.00 56.74
C PHE A 60 7.76 91.62 56.31
N LYS A 61 6.98 91.60 55.21
CA LYS A 61 6.37 90.38 54.64
C LYS A 61 7.25 89.65 53.62
N GLU A 62 8.43 90.16 53.29
CA GLU A 62 9.28 89.62 52.22
C GLU A 62 10.74 89.33 52.66
N LEU A 63 10.93 88.91 53.92
CA LEU A 63 12.23 88.43 54.41
C LEU A 63 12.40 86.92 54.23
N VAL A 64 12.23 86.45 52.99
CA VAL A 64 12.68 85.13 52.53
C VAL A 64 13.40 85.34 51.20
N GLY A 65 14.66 85.78 51.27
CA GLY A 65 15.48 86.00 50.07
C GLY A 65 16.72 86.89 50.20
N LYS A 66 17.03 87.43 51.39
CA LYS A 66 18.28 88.18 51.63
C LYS A 66 19.07 87.57 52.78
N ASP A 67 20.40 87.56 52.61
CA ASP A 67 21.40 86.93 53.46
C ASP A 67 21.23 87.29 54.95
N THR A 68 20.94 86.30 55.79
CA THR A 68 20.73 86.47 57.23
C THR A 68 21.99 87.01 57.92
N ALA A 69 23.17 86.85 57.32
CA ALA A 69 24.42 87.45 57.79
C ALA A 69 24.47 88.97 57.60
N GLU A 70 23.87 89.50 56.53
CA GLU A 70 23.87 90.93 56.23
C GLU A 70 22.87 91.70 57.12
N ILE A 71 21.78 91.06 57.50
CA ILE A 71 20.80 91.60 58.47
C ILE A 71 21.39 91.63 59.88
N GLN A 72 22.09 90.56 60.29
CA GLN A 72 22.81 90.51 61.57
C GLN A 72 23.87 91.62 61.66
N LYS A 73 24.63 91.83 60.58
CA LYS A 73 25.65 92.88 60.47
C LYS A 73 25.07 94.29 60.65
N ASN A 74 23.87 94.56 60.14
CA ASN A 74 23.21 95.86 60.28
C ASN A 74 22.64 96.07 61.70
N ILE A 75 22.09 95.03 62.33
CA ILE A 75 21.67 95.06 63.74
C ILE A 75 22.88 95.37 64.64
N ASP A 76 24.01 94.71 64.41
CA ASP A 76 25.22 94.88 65.21
C ASP A 76 25.90 96.25 64.97
N ALA A 77 25.85 96.78 63.75
CA ALA A 77 26.35 98.12 63.43
C ALA A 77 25.57 99.23 64.17
N ILE A 78 24.24 99.11 64.28
CA ILE A 78 23.41 100.09 65.01
C ILE A 78 23.57 99.91 66.52
N ARG A 79 23.67 98.67 67.02
CA ARG A 79 23.95 98.35 68.42
C ARG A 79 25.32 98.90 68.86
N SER A 80 26.32 98.86 67.98
CA SER A 80 27.64 99.44 68.20
C SER A 80 27.62 100.98 68.29
N LYS A 81 26.86 101.66 67.41
CA LYS A 81 26.69 103.12 67.44
C LYS A 81 26.00 103.63 68.74
N ILE A 82 25.04 102.88 69.27
CA ILE A 82 24.33 103.22 70.53
C ILE A 82 25.26 103.13 71.76
N THR A 83 26.20 102.19 71.73
CA THR A 83 27.12 101.90 72.85
C THR A 83 28.24 102.94 72.98
N ALA A 84 28.53 103.70 71.91
CA ALA A 84 29.61 104.70 71.85
C ALA A 84 29.20 106.14 72.24
N SER A 85 27.93 106.39 72.63
CA SER A 85 27.43 107.72 73.02
C SER A 85 27.61 107.98 74.53
N ASP A 86 28.49 108.93 74.88
CA ASP A 86 28.87 109.36 76.24
C ASP A 86 27.91 110.41 76.88
N ASN A 87 26.69 110.58 76.36
CA ASN A 87 25.72 111.56 76.87
C ASN A 87 25.00 111.06 78.14
N PRO A 88 25.19 111.69 79.33
CA PRO A 88 24.64 111.23 80.61
C PRO A 88 23.17 111.66 80.88
N TYR A 89 22.44 112.16 79.87
CA TYR A 89 21.02 112.57 80.02
C TYR A 89 20.06 111.90 79.00
N ALA A 90 20.38 110.72 78.46
CA ALA A 90 19.60 110.04 77.41
C ALA A 90 19.31 108.53 77.66
N GLU A 91 18.97 108.14 78.90
CA GLU A 91 18.65 106.73 79.24
C GLU A 91 17.39 106.19 78.52
N ASP A 92 16.33 107.01 78.39
CA ASP A 92 15.03 106.57 77.85
C ASP A 92 15.05 106.26 76.33
N VAL A 93 15.91 106.94 75.55
CA VAL A 93 16.03 106.71 74.10
C VAL A 93 16.85 105.44 73.80
N LYS A 94 17.88 105.17 74.62
CA LYS A 94 18.66 103.93 74.54
C LYS A 94 17.79 102.70 74.84
N GLU A 95 16.85 102.80 75.78
CA GLU A 95 15.93 101.71 76.12
C GLU A 95 14.92 101.41 74.99
N TYR A 96 14.36 102.45 74.36
CA TYR A 96 13.42 102.30 73.23
C TYR A 96 14.05 101.66 71.98
N VAL A 97 15.25 102.10 71.58
CA VAL A 97 15.94 101.55 70.39
C VAL A 97 16.47 100.14 70.64
N ASN A 98 16.94 99.82 71.85
CA ASN A 98 17.29 98.45 72.22
C ASN A 98 16.07 97.51 72.23
N GLY A 99 14.89 98.00 72.64
CA GLY A 99 13.64 97.24 72.55
C GLY A 99 13.27 96.86 71.11
N LEU A 100 13.49 97.77 70.14
CA LEU A 100 13.27 97.52 68.72
C LEU A 100 14.32 96.55 68.13
N LEU A 101 15.61 96.75 68.42
CA LEU A 101 16.70 95.86 67.96
C LEU A 101 16.56 94.43 68.52
N ASN A 102 16.11 94.26 69.76
CA ASN A 102 15.85 92.93 70.33
C ASN A 102 14.67 92.23 69.66
N LYS A 103 13.64 92.98 69.24
CA LYS A 103 12.52 92.42 68.47
C LYS A 103 12.96 91.99 67.07
N ALA A 104 13.83 92.76 66.41
CA ALA A 104 14.46 92.39 65.14
C ALA A 104 15.37 91.16 65.27
N GLN A 105 16.17 91.08 66.35
CA GLN A 105 17.01 89.92 66.64
C GLN A 105 16.16 88.66 66.88
N THR A 106 15.04 88.78 67.61
CA THR A 106 14.12 87.66 67.85
C THR A 106 13.48 87.15 66.55
N LEU A 107 13.12 88.05 65.63
CA LEU A 107 12.58 87.69 64.31
C LEU A 107 13.65 87.05 63.40
N LEU A 108 14.90 87.52 63.46
CA LEU A 108 16.03 86.93 62.75
C LEU A 108 16.38 85.53 63.28
N ASP A 109 16.31 85.34 64.61
CA ASP A 109 16.54 84.04 65.23
C ASP A 109 15.40 83.05 64.92
N GLN A 110 14.15 83.52 64.80
CA GLN A 110 13.03 82.71 64.27
C GLN A 110 13.23 82.31 62.80
N ALA A 111 13.72 83.21 61.95
CA ALA A 111 14.03 82.90 60.55
C ALA A 111 15.18 81.88 60.42
N LYS A 112 16.25 82.03 61.21
CA LYS A 112 17.37 81.05 61.29
C LYS A 112 16.92 79.68 61.80
N SER A 113 15.97 79.65 62.74
CA SER A 113 15.36 78.40 63.24
C SER A 113 14.57 77.66 62.15
N ILE A 114 13.77 78.39 61.35
CA ILE A 114 13.01 77.82 60.22
C ILE A 114 13.95 77.31 59.12
N GLU A 115 15.00 78.06 58.78
CA GLU A 115 16.02 77.66 57.80
C GLU A 115 16.78 76.39 58.23
N THR A 116 17.08 76.27 59.53
CA THR A 116 17.72 75.07 60.11
C THR A 116 16.76 73.86 60.13
N SER A 117 15.48 74.04 60.49
CA SER A 117 14.47 72.96 60.44
C SER A 117 14.15 72.47 59.02
N ILE A 118 14.21 73.34 58.01
CA ILE A 118 14.05 72.94 56.60
C ILE A 118 15.29 72.14 56.13
N LYS A 119 16.50 72.56 56.52
CA LYS A 119 17.74 71.87 56.18
C LYS A 119 17.87 70.48 56.83
N ASP A 120 17.52 70.35 58.11
CA ASP A 120 17.49 69.06 58.83
C ASP A 120 16.41 68.10 58.30
N THR A 121 15.33 68.63 57.71
CA THR A 121 14.31 67.81 57.04
C THR A 121 14.81 67.29 55.68
N TYR A 122 15.55 68.09 54.92
CA TYR A 122 15.93 67.76 53.54
C TYR A 122 17.19 66.89 53.44
N GLU A 123 18.21 67.14 54.26
CA GLU A 123 19.46 66.33 54.25
C GLU A 123 19.21 64.88 54.75
N ASN A 124 18.07 64.62 55.40
CA ASN A 124 17.64 63.27 55.80
C ASN A 124 16.63 62.61 54.83
N PHE A 125 16.20 63.29 53.78
CA PHE A 125 15.15 62.80 52.87
C PHE A 125 15.69 61.82 51.80
N ASP A 126 16.86 62.12 51.22
CA ASP A 126 17.47 61.28 50.17
C ASP A 126 17.99 59.92 50.68
N GLU A 127 18.48 59.83 51.92
CA GLU A 127 19.12 58.60 52.42
C GLU A 127 18.13 57.57 53.03
N LYS A 128 16.91 58.00 53.41
CA LYS A 128 15.87 57.14 53.99
C LYS A 128 14.79 56.69 53.00
N VAL A 129 14.34 57.57 52.09
CA VAL A 129 13.26 57.26 51.13
C VAL A 129 13.70 56.25 50.06
N LEU A 130 15.01 56.13 49.80
CA LEU A 130 15.58 55.11 48.91
C LEU A 130 15.84 53.74 49.58
N LYS A 131 15.59 53.61 50.91
CA LYS A 131 15.89 52.38 51.68
C LYS A 131 14.73 51.84 52.54
N GLU A 132 13.66 52.59 52.79
CA GLU A 132 12.47 52.15 53.55
C GLU A 132 11.17 52.38 52.76
N ASP A 133 10.13 51.55 53.01
CA ASP A 133 8.84 51.58 52.29
C ASP A 133 8.17 52.96 52.34
N VAL A 134 7.84 53.52 51.17
CA VAL A 134 7.04 54.74 51.08
C VAL A 134 5.62 54.37 51.49
N THR A 135 5.01 55.13 52.40
CA THR A 135 3.62 54.88 52.85
C THR A 135 2.72 56.03 52.42
N GLN A 136 1.42 55.77 52.22
CA GLN A 136 0.43 56.81 51.89
C GLN A 136 0.42 57.93 52.96
N ASP A 137 0.59 57.56 54.23
CA ASP A 137 0.72 58.53 55.34
C ASP A 137 1.95 59.45 55.16
N THR A 138 3.06 58.93 54.63
CA THR A 138 4.27 59.73 54.34
C THR A 138 4.05 60.68 53.16
N ILE A 139 3.34 60.24 52.12
CA ILE A 139 2.97 61.09 50.99
C ILE A 139 2.01 62.20 51.43
N ASP A 140 1.01 61.87 52.23
CA ASP A 140 0.02 62.83 52.73
C ASP A 140 0.65 63.83 53.70
N GLU A 141 1.61 63.40 54.53
CA GLU A 141 2.41 64.28 55.38
C GLU A 141 3.31 65.21 54.54
N LEU A 142 3.95 64.71 53.47
CA LEU A 142 4.73 65.53 52.55
C LEU A 142 3.86 66.54 51.79
N LYS A 143 2.68 66.13 51.29
CA LYS A 143 1.70 67.03 50.65
C LYS A 143 1.35 68.19 51.56
N ASN A 144 0.96 67.88 52.80
CA ASN A 144 0.60 68.90 53.79
C ASN A 144 1.77 69.84 54.07
N ARG A 145 2.99 69.33 54.24
CA ARG A 145 4.19 70.15 54.50
C ARG A 145 4.61 71.00 53.30
N ILE A 146 4.47 70.49 52.06
CA ILE A 146 4.73 71.25 50.83
C ILE A 146 3.70 72.38 50.67
N GLU A 147 2.47 72.16 51.13
CA GLU A 147 1.41 73.15 51.06
C GLU A 147 1.68 74.37 51.98
N GLU A 148 2.37 74.15 53.11
CA GLU A 148 2.83 75.17 54.06
C GLU A 148 4.05 75.98 53.56
N VAL A 149 4.75 75.54 52.50
CA VAL A 149 5.90 76.26 51.94
C VAL A 149 5.43 77.52 51.21
N SER A 150 5.90 78.69 51.68
CA SER A 150 5.45 80.00 51.17
C SER A 150 6.20 80.50 49.92
N SER A 151 7.33 79.87 49.55
CA SER A 151 8.12 80.23 48.35
C SER A 151 7.62 79.50 47.09
N PRO A 152 7.17 80.20 46.03
CA PRO A 152 6.59 79.57 44.84
C PRO A 152 7.54 78.64 44.09
N GLY A 153 8.80 79.03 43.91
CA GLY A 153 9.80 78.23 43.19
C GLY A 153 10.26 76.98 43.95
N LEU A 154 10.29 77.05 45.29
CA LEU A 154 10.59 75.88 46.13
C LEU A 154 9.39 74.93 46.18
N LYS A 155 8.16 75.46 46.25
CA LYS A 155 6.92 74.68 46.26
C LYS A 155 6.74 73.88 44.96
N GLU A 156 7.06 74.44 43.80
CA GLU A 156 6.99 73.74 42.50
C GLU A 156 8.00 72.59 42.41
N LYS A 157 9.25 72.82 42.82
CA LYS A 157 10.28 71.76 42.87
C LYS A 157 9.85 70.61 43.80
N LEU A 158 9.39 70.94 45.00
CA LEU A 158 8.92 69.94 45.97
C LEU A 158 7.70 69.16 45.48
N THR A 159 6.79 69.80 44.75
CA THR A 159 5.62 69.14 44.16
C THR A 159 6.02 68.16 43.05
N ASN A 160 7.08 68.44 42.29
CA ASN A 160 7.62 67.51 41.30
C ASN A 160 8.43 66.37 41.94
N ASP A 161 9.23 66.65 42.97
CA ASP A 161 9.93 65.63 43.75
C ASP A 161 8.92 64.67 44.43
N LEU A 162 7.78 65.18 44.92
CA LEU A 162 6.66 64.40 45.46
C LEU A 162 6.01 63.47 44.42
N LYS A 163 5.89 63.89 43.14
CA LYS A 163 5.35 63.01 42.09
C LYS A 163 6.21 61.78 41.85
N GLU A 164 7.53 61.90 42.01
CA GLU A 164 8.42 60.73 41.89
C GLU A 164 8.26 59.79 43.09
N VAL A 165 8.03 60.34 44.30
CA VAL A 165 7.70 59.56 45.50
C VAL A 165 6.35 58.85 45.36
N GLU A 166 5.32 59.53 44.83
CA GLU A 166 4.02 58.92 44.50
C GLU A 166 4.17 57.80 43.46
N ARG A 167 5.01 57.99 42.43
CA ARG A 167 5.28 56.97 41.39
C ARG A 167 5.97 55.73 41.96
N VAL A 168 6.87 55.90 42.92
CA VAL A 168 7.54 54.81 43.64
C VAL A 168 6.55 54.06 44.53
N TYR A 169 5.69 54.76 45.27
CA TYR A 169 4.63 54.15 46.10
C TYR A 169 3.63 53.33 45.28
N ASP A 170 3.16 53.89 44.17
CA ASP A 170 2.25 53.23 43.22
C ASP A 170 2.81 51.94 42.64
N LEU A 171 4.12 51.90 42.39
CA LEU A 171 4.82 50.70 41.93
C LEU A 171 4.99 49.68 43.07
N GLN A 172 5.21 50.15 44.30
CA GLN A 172 5.36 49.33 45.51
C GLN A 172 4.06 48.59 45.87
N GLU A 173 2.90 49.23 45.69
CA GLU A 173 1.56 48.64 45.86
C GLU A 173 1.18 47.71 44.69
N LEU A 174 1.63 47.98 43.46
CA LEU A 174 1.28 47.15 42.29
C LEU A 174 2.00 45.80 42.27
N LYS A 175 3.28 45.75 42.66
CA LYS A 175 4.11 44.53 42.65
C LYS A 175 3.48 43.35 43.40
N PRO A 176 2.99 43.48 44.66
CA PRO A 176 2.36 42.36 45.36
C PRO A 176 1.07 41.89 44.68
N VAL A 177 0.27 42.78 44.10
CA VAL A 177 -0.95 42.43 43.35
C VAL A 177 -0.60 41.59 42.11
N LEU A 178 0.39 42.01 41.31
CA LEU A 178 0.81 41.27 40.11
C LEU A 178 1.40 39.90 40.45
N LYS A 179 2.12 39.78 41.57
CA LYS A 179 2.61 38.48 42.06
C LYS A 179 1.48 37.57 42.49
N GLU A 180 0.47 38.08 43.20
CA GLU A 180 -0.69 37.29 43.62
C GLU A 180 -1.51 36.80 42.41
N GLU A 181 -1.66 37.63 41.37
CA GLU A 181 -2.28 37.23 40.11
C GLU A 181 -1.47 36.14 39.37
N LEU A 182 -0.15 36.28 39.30
CA LEU A 182 0.73 35.28 38.67
C LEU A 182 0.76 33.97 39.47
N GLU A 183 0.76 34.05 40.80
CA GLU A 183 0.73 32.91 41.72
C GLU A 183 -0.59 32.16 41.63
N LYS A 184 -1.72 32.88 41.52
CA LYS A 184 -3.01 32.27 41.20
C LYS A 184 -2.98 31.54 39.85
N LYS A 185 -2.44 32.18 38.79
CA LYS A 185 -2.33 31.57 37.45
C LYS A 185 -1.50 30.28 37.48
N ALA A 186 -0.37 30.28 38.17
CA ALA A 186 0.49 29.11 38.34
C ALA A 186 -0.23 27.99 39.11
N ASN A 187 -0.92 28.31 40.21
CA ASN A 187 -1.66 27.33 41.00
C ASN A 187 -2.84 26.72 40.23
N ASP A 188 -3.57 27.54 39.47
CA ASP A 188 -4.66 27.06 38.60
C ASP A 188 -4.10 26.09 37.54
N ALA A 189 -2.97 26.43 36.90
CA ALA A 189 -2.30 25.56 35.92
C ALA A 189 -1.76 24.25 36.55
N ILE A 190 -1.14 24.31 37.73
CA ILE A 190 -0.66 23.12 38.46
C ILE A 190 -1.81 22.16 38.74
N LYS A 191 -2.95 22.68 39.23
CA LYS A 191 -4.13 21.87 39.49
C LYS A 191 -4.68 21.24 38.21
N GLU A 192 -4.67 21.99 37.12
CA GLU A 192 -5.11 21.50 35.81
C GLU A 192 -4.21 20.37 35.29
N ILE A 193 -2.88 20.43 35.54
CA ILE A 193 -1.93 19.34 35.25
C ILE A 193 -2.21 18.10 36.11
N GLU A 194 -2.47 18.28 37.42
CA GLU A 194 -2.77 17.17 38.34
C GLU A 194 -4.00 16.37 37.87
N ASP A 195 -5.01 17.07 37.36
CA ASP A 195 -6.27 16.49 36.86
C ASP A 195 -6.16 15.75 35.51
N LEU A 196 -5.05 15.89 34.77
CA LEU A 196 -4.79 15.15 33.53
C LEU A 196 -4.70 13.64 33.81
N LYS A 197 -5.30 12.79 32.99
CA LYS A 197 -5.47 11.36 33.34
C LYS A 197 -4.47 10.43 32.68
N ASN A 198 -3.94 10.85 31.55
CA ASN A 198 -3.17 10.04 30.62
C ASN A 198 -1.73 10.53 30.51
N VAL A 199 -1.30 11.48 31.35
CA VAL A 199 0.10 11.89 31.51
C VAL A 199 0.74 11.11 32.67
N PRO A 200 1.93 10.50 32.48
CA PRO A 200 2.66 9.85 33.56
C PRO A 200 2.91 10.78 34.75
N GLU A 201 2.74 10.27 35.96
CA GLU A 201 2.88 11.09 37.18
C GLU A 201 4.26 11.74 37.31
N SER A 202 5.31 11.07 36.81
CA SER A 202 6.66 11.63 36.75
C SER A 202 6.77 12.87 35.84
N GLU A 203 6.04 12.87 34.72
CA GLU A 203 6.07 13.95 33.74
C GLU A 203 5.19 15.13 34.18
N LYS A 204 4.05 14.85 34.85
CA LYS A 204 3.29 15.87 35.56
C LYS A 204 4.13 16.60 36.59
N GLN A 205 4.88 15.85 37.41
CA GLN A 205 5.74 16.41 38.45
C GLN A 205 6.81 17.33 37.86
N GLU A 206 7.43 16.92 36.74
CA GLU A 206 8.44 17.72 36.03
C GLU A 206 7.86 19.04 35.48
N LYS A 207 6.64 19.00 34.92
CA LYS A 207 5.95 20.21 34.42
C LYS A 207 5.47 21.13 35.53
N ILE A 208 5.04 20.57 36.67
CA ILE A 208 4.73 21.34 37.89
C ILE A 208 5.98 22.05 38.40
N GLU A 209 7.14 21.38 38.41
CA GLU A 209 8.42 22.00 38.78
C GLU A 209 8.82 23.12 37.80
N GLU A 210 8.60 22.96 36.50
CA GLU A 210 8.80 24.03 35.50
C GLU A 210 7.89 25.24 35.75
N ILE A 211 6.60 25.03 36.02
CA ILE A 211 5.67 26.13 36.35
C ILE A 211 6.09 26.83 37.65
N GLN A 212 6.52 26.09 38.66
CA GLN A 212 7.00 26.66 39.92
C GLN A 212 8.27 27.49 39.72
N LYS A 213 9.19 27.01 38.85
CA LYS A 213 10.41 27.74 38.50
C LYS A 213 10.11 29.00 37.70
N GLU A 214 9.16 28.94 36.77
CA GLU A 214 8.70 30.11 36.01
C GLU A 214 7.98 31.12 36.91
N LEU A 215 7.18 30.65 37.87
CA LEU A 215 6.55 31.49 38.89
C LEU A 215 7.59 32.26 39.72
N GLU A 216 8.63 31.59 40.20
CA GLU A 216 9.72 32.22 40.95
C GLU A 216 10.52 33.21 40.09
N SER A 217 10.80 32.85 38.84
CA SER A 217 11.46 33.74 37.87
C SER A 217 10.62 35.00 37.61
N GLY A 218 9.32 34.85 37.36
CA GLY A 218 8.39 35.94 37.12
C GLY A 218 8.21 36.84 38.36
N LYS A 219 8.10 36.26 39.55
CA LYS A 219 8.07 37.03 40.81
C LYS A 219 9.33 37.87 41.00
N LYS A 220 10.50 37.29 40.71
CA LYS A 220 11.78 37.99 40.76
C LYS A 220 11.87 39.12 39.74
N ALA A 221 11.41 38.89 38.51
CA ALA A 221 11.35 39.94 37.48
C ALA A 221 10.40 41.09 37.87
N ILE A 222 9.25 40.78 38.50
CA ILE A 222 8.34 41.78 39.07
C ILE A 222 9.01 42.57 40.21
N ASP A 223 9.83 41.93 41.04
CA ASP A 223 10.61 42.61 42.09
C ASP A 223 11.64 43.58 41.53
N GLU A 224 12.35 43.17 40.48
CA GLU A 224 13.41 43.95 39.84
C GLU A 224 12.88 45.09 38.94
N ALA A 225 11.59 45.06 38.59
CA ALA A 225 10.94 46.06 37.74
C ALA A 225 11.03 47.49 38.34
N LYS A 226 11.41 48.46 37.49
CA LYS A 226 11.60 49.88 37.87
C LYS A 226 10.42 50.77 37.44
N THR A 227 9.51 50.23 36.66
CA THR A 227 8.29 50.90 36.19
C THR A 227 7.08 49.96 36.25
N ARG A 228 5.86 50.51 36.20
CA ARG A 228 4.62 49.70 36.16
C ARG A 228 4.55 48.83 34.91
N GLU A 229 5.06 49.34 33.79
CA GLU A 229 5.04 48.65 32.49
C GLU A 229 5.97 47.43 32.55
N ASP A 230 7.20 47.59 33.03
CA ASP A 230 8.14 46.47 33.23
C ASP A 230 7.56 45.38 34.15
N ALA A 231 6.88 45.77 35.23
CA ALA A 231 6.27 44.82 36.17
C ALA A 231 5.10 44.05 35.54
N THR A 232 4.31 44.72 34.71
CA THR A 232 3.16 44.10 34.02
C THR A 232 3.65 43.17 32.90
N ASP A 233 4.64 43.61 32.11
CA ASP A 233 5.27 42.80 31.06
C ASP A 233 5.94 41.55 31.64
N ALA A 234 6.59 41.65 32.79
CA ALA A 234 7.15 40.50 33.50
C ALA A 234 6.07 39.47 33.88
N LYS A 235 4.93 39.93 34.44
CA LYS A 235 3.80 39.06 34.79
C LYS A 235 3.16 38.43 33.54
N ASP A 236 2.99 39.19 32.46
CA ASP A 236 2.36 38.70 31.22
C ASP A 236 3.29 37.73 30.46
N THR A 237 4.60 37.98 30.46
CA THR A 237 5.60 37.06 29.90
C THR A 237 5.58 35.71 30.64
N SER A 238 5.66 35.73 31.98
CA SER A 238 5.60 34.49 32.74
C SER A 238 4.24 33.80 32.67
N SER A 239 3.14 34.55 32.60
CA SER A 239 1.81 33.96 32.35
C SER A 239 1.76 33.27 30.98
N GLY A 240 2.31 33.90 29.93
CA GLY A 240 2.40 33.31 28.59
C GLY A 240 3.28 32.06 28.53
N ASN A 241 4.38 32.03 29.30
CA ASN A 241 5.23 30.85 29.44
C ASN A 241 4.49 29.70 30.16
N ILE A 242 3.76 29.99 31.24
CA ILE A 242 2.91 29.01 31.94
C ILE A 242 1.82 28.46 31.02
N ASP A 243 1.16 29.33 30.23
CA ASP A 243 0.16 28.91 29.24
C ASP A 243 0.74 27.97 28.17
N LYS A 244 1.98 28.23 27.75
CA LYS A 244 2.69 27.35 26.81
C LYS A 244 3.00 25.99 27.41
N ILE A 245 3.52 25.95 28.66
CA ILE A 245 3.77 24.70 29.38
C ILE A 245 2.46 23.89 29.50
N MET A 246 1.35 24.55 29.83
CA MET A 246 0.03 23.92 29.95
C MET A 246 -0.49 23.37 28.61
N SER A 247 -0.31 24.12 27.52
CA SER A 247 -0.67 23.68 26.16
C SER A 247 0.12 22.44 25.74
N ASP A 248 1.42 22.43 26.01
CA ASP A 248 2.31 21.33 25.62
C ASP A 248 1.95 20.03 26.39
N VAL A 249 1.71 20.11 27.71
CA VAL A 249 1.34 18.94 28.52
C VAL A 249 -0.09 18.45 28.26
N SER A 250 -1.04 19.34 27.94
CA SER A 250 -2.40 18.95 27.53
C SER A 250 -2.40 18.21 26.19
N LEU A 251 -1.50 18.56 25.27
CA LEU A 251 -1.31 17.81 24.03
C LEU A 251 -0.78 16.39 24.30
N VAL A 252 0.14 16.23 25.25
CA VAL A 252 0.65 14.90 25.67
C VAL A 252 -0.49 14.02 26.23
N ASP A 253 -1.34 14.57 27.10
CA ASP A 253 -2.51 13.85 27.63
C ASP A 253 -3.42 13.32 26.51
N ARG A 254 -3.71 14.18 25.53
CA ARG A 254 -4.57 13.84 24.38
C ARG A 254 -3.94 12.80 23.46
N LYS A 255 -2.63 12.86 23.23
CA LYS A 255 -1.90 11.84 22.48
C LYS A 255 -2.02 10.48 23.17
N ASN A 256 -1.77 10.43 24.48
CA ASN A 256 -1.81 9.19 25.24
C ASN A 256 -3.22 8.59 25.32
N GLU A 257 -4.25 9.41 25.50
CA GLU A 257 -5.66 8.98 25.41
C GLU A 257 -5.97 8.36 24.04
N SER A 258 -5.59 9.05 22.96
CA SER A 258 -5.88 8.60 21.59
C SER A 258 -5.16 7.29 21.24
N LYS A 259 -3.91 7.09 21.74
CA LYS A 259 -3.21 5.81 21.58
C LYS A 259 -3.91 4.68 22.34
N SER A 260 -4.37 4.94 23.56
CA SER A 260 -5.13 3.96 24.35
C SER A 260 -6.46 3.58 23.67
N ASP A 261 -7.14 4.54 23.05
CA ASP A 261 -8.36 4.27 22.28
C ASP A 261 -8.06 3.40 21.05
N LEU A 262 -6.95 3.66 20.35
CA LEU A 262 -6.52 2.83 19.22
C LEU A 262 -6.18 1.40 19.66
N ASP A 263 -5.51 1.22 20.80
CA ASP A 263 -5.23 -0.10 21.38
C ASP A 263 -6.53 -0.88 21.63
N GLN A 264 -7.50 -0.25 22.31
CA GLN A 264 -8.79 -0.87 22.57
C GLN A 264 -9.54 -1.21 21.28
N LYS A 265 -9.49 -0.31 20.28
CA LYS A 265 -10.12 -0.53 18.98
C LYS A 265 -9.50 -1.71 18.23
N ALA A 266 -8.17 -1.81 18.24
CA ALA A 266 -7.44 -2.92 17.66
C ALA A 266 -7.82 -4.25 18.34
N GLU A 267 -7.91 -4.26 19.68
CA GLU A 267 -8.32 -5.44 20.45
C GLU A 267 -9.72 -5.92 20.09
N ASP A 268 -10.67 -5.00 19.94
CA ASP A 268 -12.05 -5.33 19.57
C ASP A 268 -12.15 -5.79 18.10
N ALA A 269 -11.42 -5.16 17.19
CA ALA A 269 -11.31 -5.61 15.80
C ALA A 269 -10.73 -7.03 15.71
N LYS A 270 -9.68 -7.35 16.46
CA LYS A 270 -9.10 -8.70 16.52
C LYS A 270 -10.09 -9.75 17.03
N LYS A 271 -10.94 -9.41 18.02
CA LYS A 271 -12.02 -10.30 18.48
C LYS A 271 -13.07 -10.54 17.40
N GLU A 272 -13.37 -9.52 16.60
CA GLU A 272 -14.29 -9.62 15.48
C GLU A 272 -13.73 -10.55 14.39
N ILE A 273 -12.43 -10.44 14.07
CA ILE A 273 -11.71 -11.39 13.20
C ILE A 273 -11.77 -12.82 13.75
N ASP A 274 -11.55 -13.01 15.05
CA ASP A 274 -11.60 -14.34 15.69
C ASP A 274 -12.97 -15.01 15.56
N ALA A 275 -14.04 -14.22 15.57
CA ALA A 275 -15.42 -14.68 15.46
C ALA A 275 -15.82 -15.13 14.05
N LEU A 276 -15.03 -14.85 13.01
CA LEU A 276 -15.29 -15.27 11.63
C LEU A 276 -15.01 -16.78 11.46
N PRO A 277 -16.03 -17.63 11.19
CA PRO A 277 -15.90 -19.10 11.35
C PRO A 277 -15.39 -19.83 10.09
N ASN A 278 -15.34 -19.18 8.94
CA ASN A 278 -14.93 -19.73 7.65
C ASN A 278 -13.55 -19.24 7.18
N LEU A 279 -12.92 -18.32 7.92
CA LEU A 279 -11.49 -18.01 7.77
C LEU A 279 -10.62 -19.13 8.34
N THR A 280 -9.51 -19.40 7.67
CA THR A 280 -8.40 -20.22 8.17
C THR A 280 -7.63 -19.47 9.26
N GLU A 281 -6.89 -20.19 10.10
CA GLU A 281 -6.08 -19.54 11.14
C GLU A 281 -4.98 -18.65 10.58
N ASP A 282 -4.41 -19.00 9.42
CA ASP A 282 -3.42 -18.16 8.75
C ASP A 282 -4.03 -16.85 8.23
N GLU A 283 -5.25 -16.89 7.68
CA GLU A 283 -5.98 -15.68 7.26
C GLU A 283 -6.33 -14.78 8.45
N LYS A 284 -6.79 -15.38 9.56
CA LYS A 284 -7.06 -14.64 10.81
C LYS A 284 -5.80 -13.99 11.34
N GLN A 285 -4.69 -14.72 11.40
CA GLN A 285 -3.44 -14.19 11.90
C GLN A 285 -2.93 -13.04 11.03
N LYS A 286 -2.99 -13.19 9.70
CA LYS A 286 -2.61 -12.11 8.77
C LYS A 286 -3.43 -10.83 9.00
N ALA A 287 -4.74 -10.95 9.16
CA ALA A 287 -5.60 -9.79 9.44
C ALA A 287 -5.27 -9.14 10.79
N LYS A 288 -4.97 -9.93 11.83
CA LYS A 288 -4.54 -9.41 13.14
C LYS A 288 -3.19 -8.69 13.07
N ASP A 289 -2.23 -9.25 12.35
CA ASP A 289 -0.90 -8.65 12.14
C ASP A 289 -1.03 -7.31 11.39
N GLU A 290 -1.94 -7.23 10.42
CA GLU A 290 -2.22 -6.01 9.67
C GLU A 290 -2.93 -4.95 10.53
N ILE A 291 -3.88 -5.35 11.38
CA ILE A 291 -4.48 -4.47 12.40
C ILE A 291 -3.40 -3.94 13.36
N ASP A 292 -2.46 -4.78 13.79
CA ASP A 292 -1.35 -4.37 14.66
C ASP A 292 -0.45 -3.35 13.98
N GLN A 293 -0.08 -3.62 12.72
CA GLN A 293 0.75 -2.69 11.94
C GLN A 293 0.06 -1.34 11.73
N GLN A 294 -1.24 -1.33 11.39
CA GLN A 294 -2.00 -0.09 11.19
C GLN A 294 -2.14 0.70 12.50
N THR A 295 -2.36 0.00 13.61
CA THR A 295 -2.42 0.59 14.95
C THR A 295 -1.10 1.24 15.32
N GLU A 296 0.03 0.55 15.10
CA GLU A 296 1.36 1.08 15.41
C GLU A 296 1.70 2.30 14.54
N ASN A 297 1.42 2.24 13.22
CA ASN A 297 1.56 3.40 12.33
C ASN A 297 0.70 4.58 12.80
N GLY A 298 -0.51 4.31 13.31
CA GLY A 298 -1.39 5.31 13.89
C GLY A 298 -0.82 5.96 15.14
N LYS A 299 -0.21 5.17 16.03
CA LYS A 299 0.47 5.68 17.23
C LYS A 299 1.68 6.54 16.86
N ASP A 300 2.47 6.14 15.87
CA ASP A 300 3.59 6.93 15.35
C ASP A 300 3.13 8.28 14.77
N ALA A 301 2.01 8.29 14.03
CA ALA A 301 1.41 9.52 13.51
C ALA A 301 0.88 10.43 14.64
N ILE A 302 0.29 9.86 15.69
CA ILE A 302 -0.10 10.59 16.90
C ILE A 302 1.13 11.18 17.60
N ASP A 303 2.26 10.46 17.66
CA ASP A 303 3.50 10.99 18.24
C ASP A 303 4.06 12.18 17.47
N GLN A 304 3.98 12.15 16.15
CA GLN A 304 4.43 13.24 15.28
C GLN A 304 3.50 14.46 15.26
N SER A 305 2.29 14.33 15.81
CA SER A 305 1.28 15.40 15.81
C SER A 305 1.71 16.61 16.64
N THR A 306 1.52 17.83 16.11
CA THR A 306 1.91 19.07 16.82
C THR A 306 0.71 19.84 17.34
N THR A 307 -0.50 19.50 16.88
CA THR A 307 -1.73 20.13 17.32
C THR A 307 -2.76 19.09 17.77
N PRO A 308 -3.75 19.51 18.58
CA PRO A 308 -4.83 18.63 19.01
C PRO A 308 -5.69 18.10 17.83
N LYS A 309 -5.75 18.84 16.72
CA LYS A 309 -6.47 18.41 15.52
C LYS A 309 -5.71 17.31 14.77
N ASP A 310 -4.38 17.41 14.69
CA ASP A 310 -3.55 16.39 14.03
C ASP A 310 -3.72 15.03 14.72
N VAL A 311 -3.78 15.01 16.06
CA VAL A 311 -4.02 13.80 16.87
C VAL A 311 -5.37 13.17 16.52
N GLU A 312 -6.42 13.99 16.42
CA GLU A 312 -7.77 13.53 16.07
C GLU A 312 -7.84 12.97 14.63
N ASP A 313 -7.22 13.66 13.68
CA ASP A 313 -7.19 13.26 12.27
C ASP A 313 -6.37 11.95 12.11
N ALA A 314 -5.27 11.79 12.84
CA ALA A 314 -4.48 10.54 12.87
C ALA A 314 -5.29 9.38 13.45
N LYS A 315 -5.95 9.58 14.60
CA LYS A 315 -6.83 8.57 15.20
C LYS A 315 -7.94 8.12 14.26
N ASN A 316 -8.67 9.06 13.64
CA ASN A 316 -9.77 8.75 12.72
C ASN A 316 -9.30 8.03 11.46
N THR A 317 -8.11 8.36 10.96
CA THR A 317 -7.49 7.68 9.81
C THR A 317 -7.20 6.22 10.16
N THR A 318 -6.59 5.96 11.32
CA THR A 318 -6.32 4.59 11.78
C THR A 318 -7.60 3.81 12.09
N ASP A 319 -8.60 4.42 12.72
CA ASP A 319 -9.91 3.79 12.98
C ASP A 319 -10.56 3.33 11.66
N THR A 320 -10.42 4.11 10.58
CA THR A 320 -10.92 3.77 9.24
C THR A 320 -10.14 2.61 8.65
N ALA A 321 -8.81 2.65 8.69
CA ALA A 321 -7.95 1.59 8.16
C ALA A 321 -8.17 0.24 8.87
N VAL A 322 -8.26 0.24 10.21
CA VAL A 322 -8.56 -0.96 11.01
C VAL A 322 -9.94 -1.52 10.66
N LYS A 323 -10.94 -0.65 10.47
CA LYS A 323 -12.28 -1.08 10.04
C LYS A 323 -12.26 -1.70 8.65
N GLU A 324 -11.53 -1.13 7.69
CA GLU A 324 -11.40 -1.69 6.35
C GLU A 324 -10.79 -3.09 6.38
N THR A 325 -9.79 -3.36 7.22
CA THR A 325 -9.22 -4.71 7.40
C THR A 325 -10.25 -5.71 7.93
N VAL A 326 -11.10 -5.30 8.87
CA VAL A 326 -12.21 -6.14 9.38
C VAL A 326 -13.25 -6.41 8.29
N ASP A 327 -13.68 -5.37 7.56
CA ASP A 327 -14.67 -5.49 6.49
C ASP A 327 -14.16 -6.43 5.37
N GLN A 328 -12.89 -6.32 4.97
CA GLN A 328 -12.26 -7.21 4.00
C GLN A 328 -12.19 -8.65 4.49
N SER A 329 -11.89 -8.85 5.77
CA SER A 329 -11.85 -10.19 6.38
C SER A 329 -13.24 -10.83 6.44
N ALA A 330 -14.28 -10.05 6.77
CA ALA A 330 -15.67 -10.50 6.73
C ALA A 330 -16.13 -10.85 5.31
N LEU A 331 -15.69 -10.09 4.30
CA LEU A 331 -15.93 -10.42 2.90
C LEU A 331 -15.27 -11.75 2.52
N GLN A 332 -14.01 -11.97 2.95
CA GLN A 332 -13.29 -13.21 2.69
C GLN A 332 -13.95 -14.42 3.38
N ASP A 333 -14.43 -14.26 4.62
CA ASP A 333 -15.21 -15.28 5.33
C ASP A 333 -16.46 -15.71 4.52
N ALA A 334 -17.18 -14.72 3.97
CA ALA A 334 -18.34 -14.96 3.13
C ALA A 334 -17.99 -15.71 1.83
N LYS A 335 -16.85 -15.37 1.18
CA LYS A 335 -16.35 -16.11 0.01
C LYS A 335 -16.05 -17.57 0.34
N ASN A 336 -15.34 -17.81 1.45
CA ASN A 336 -15.00 -19.16 1.90
C ASN A 336 -16.26 -19.99 2.21
N LYS A 337 -17.26 -19.39 2.86
CA LYS A 337 -18.56 -20.03 3.09
C LYS A 337 -19.30 -20.36 1.80
N ALA A 338 -19.36 -19.41 0.87
CA ALA A 338 -20.05 -19.54 -0.41
C ALA A 338 -19.46 -20.68 -1.25
N LYS A 339 -18.13 -20.76 -1.32
CA LYS A 339 -17.42 -21.85 -2.00
C LYS A 339 -17.83 -23.22 -1.46
N LYS A 340 -17.78 -23.39 -0.13
CA LYS A 340 -18.17 -24.64 0.54
C LYS A 340 -19.63 -25.01 0.29
N ASP A 341 -20.54 -24.02 0.33
CA ASP A 341 -21.97 -24.23 0.09
C ASP A 341 -22.27 -24.65 -1.36
N LEU A 342 -21.52 -24.13 -2.34
CA LEU A 342 -21.67 -24.49 -3.75
C LEU A 342 -21.09 -25.85 -4.08
N GLU A 343 -19.90 -26.18 -3.55
CA GLU A 343 -19.29 -27.51 -3.67
C GLU A 343 -20.22 -28.60 -3.11
N ALA A 344 -20.79 -28.38 -1.92
CA ALA A 344 -21.73 -29.31 -1.31
C ALA A 344 -23.01 -29.51 -2.16
N LYS A 345 -23.55 -28.44 -2.77
CA LYS A 345 -24.72 -28.53 -3.64
C LYS A 345 -24.40 -29.27 -4.95
N ALA A 346 -23.23 -29.03 -5.54
CA ALA A 346 -22.78 -29.75 -6.72
C ALA A 346 -22.67 -31.26 -6.43
N ASP A 347 -22.12 -31.64 -5.28
CA ASP A 347 -22.03 -33.06 -4.87
C ASP A 347 -23.41 -33.70 -4.65
N GLU A 348 -24.33 -32.99 -4.00
CA GLU A 348 -25.73 -33.44 -3.80
C GLU A 348 -26.41 -33.71 -5.16
N THR A 349 -26.31 -32.76 -6.09
CA THR A 349 -26.94 -32.86 -7.41
C THR A 349 -26.31 -33.95 -8.27
N LYS A 350 -24.98 -34.08 -8.30
CA LYS A 350 -24.27 -35.17 -9.01
C LYS A 350 -24.69 -36.56 -8.50
N LYS A 351 -24.87 -36.73 -7.18
CA LYS A 351 -25.38 -37.99 -6.59
C LYS A 351 -26.81 -38.32 -7.03
N ALA A 352 -27.68 -37.30 -7.13
CA ALA A 352 -29.05 -37.52 -7.61
C ALA A 352 -29.07 -37.98 -9.08
N ILE A 353 -28.20 -37.42 -9.92
CA ILE A 353 -28.04 -37.80 -11.33
C ILE A 353 -27.56 -39.25 -11.48
N ASP A 354 -26.61 -39.68 -10.64
CA ASP A 354 -26.10 -41.05 -10.66
C ASP A 354 -27.18 -42.12 -10.43
N ALA A 355 -28.18 -41.80 -9.61
CA ALA A 355 -29.26 -42.71 -9.27
C ALA A 355 -30.32 -42.92 -10.37
N LEU A 356 -30.28 -42.17 -11.48
CA LEU A 356 -31.31 -42.24 -12.53
C LEU A 356 -31.20 -43.55 -13.35
N PRO A 357 -32.26 -44.38 -13.43
CA PRO A 357 -32.17 -45.72 -14.03
C PRO A 357 -32.45 -45.79 -15.55
N GLY A 358 -33.04 -44.76 -16.15
CA GLY A 358 -33.57 -44.75 -17.52
C GLY A 358 -32.74 -43.98 -18.54
N ILE A 359 -31.56 -43.49 -18.17
CA ILE A 359 -30.71 -42.66 -19.05
C ILE A 359 -29.32 -43.28 -19.23
N SER A 360 -28.66 -43.00 -20.35
CA SER A 360 -27.32 -43.52 -20.63
C SER A 360 -26.25 -42.90 -19.73
N GLN A 361 -25.12 -43.59 -19.56
CA GLN A 361 -24.02 -43.02 -18.79
C GLN A 361 -23.49 -41.73 -19.42
N GLU A 362 -23.49 -41.61 -20.77
CA GLU A 362 -23.08 -40.38 -21.44
C GLU A 362 -23.99 -39.19 -21.09
N ALA A 363 -25.31 -39.39 -20.98
CA ALA A 363 -26.24 -38.33 -20.60
C ALA A 363 -26.04 -37.89 -19.13
N LYS A 364 -25.72 -38.84 -18.24
CA LYS A 364 -25.34 -38.54 -16.84
C LYS A 364 -24.05 -37.74 -16.79
N ASP A 365 -23.03 -38.17 -17.53
CA ASP A 365 -21.72 -37.52 -17.55
C ASP A 365 -21.82 -36.11 -18.15
N ARG A 366 -22.65 -35.91 -19.18
CA ARG A 366 -22.98 -34.59 -19.72
C ARG A 366 -23.61 -33.69 -18.65
N ALA A 367 -24.67 -34.14 -17.98
CA ALA A 367 -25.35 -33.35 -16.95
C ALA A 367 -24.42 -33.02 -15.77
N LYS A 368 -23.57 -33.97 -15.34
CA LYS A 368 -22.53 -33.71 -14.32
C LYS A 368 -21.48 -32.71 -14.78
N GLY A 369 -21.08 -32.75 -16.05
CA GLY A 369 -20.19 -31.75 -16.65
C GLY A 369 -20.83 -30.36 -16.69
N GLU A 370 -22.13 -30.27 -16.98
CA GLU A 370 -22.90 -29.03 -16.89
C GLU A 370 -22.96 -28.49 -15.44
N ILE A 371 -23.13 -29.36 -14.44
CA ILE A 371 -23.03 -28.99 -13.01
C ILE A 371 -21.62 -28.50 -12.65
N GLU A 372 -20.56 -29.15 -13.13
CA GLU A 372 -19.17 -28.73 -12.91
C GLU A 372 -18.91 -27.35 -13.51
N ASN A 373 -19.44 -27.09 -14.72
CA ASN A 373 -19.32 -25.79 -15.37
C ASN A 373 -20.10 -24.70 -14.60
N ALA A 374 -21.31 -24.99 -14.14
CA ALA A 374 -22.09 -24.08 -13.30
C ALA A 374 -21.38 -23.80 -11.97
N LEU A 375 -20.80 -24.82 -11.34
CA LEU A 375 -19.98 -24.68 -10.12
C LEU A 375 -18.80 -23.74 -10.39
N ASN A 376 -18.00 -24.01 -11.42
CA ASN A 376 -16.81 -23.20 -11.73
C ASN A 376 -17.17 -21.73 -11.99
N LYS A 377 -18.21 -21.48 -12.80
CA LYS A 377 -18.71 -20.12 -13.06
C LYS A 377 -19.24 -19.44 -11.80
N GLY A 378 -19.92 -20.18 -10.93
CA GLY A 378 -20.38 -19.71 -9.63
C GLY A 378 -19.22 -19.35 -8.69
N LEU A 379 -18.18 -20.19 -8.64
CA LEU A 379 -16.97 -19.94 -7.85
C LEU A 379 -16.19 -18.74 -8.37
N GLU A 380 -16.06 -18.56 -9.69
CA GLU A 380 -15.49 -17.34 -10.29
C GLU A 380 -16.30 -16.09 -9.91
N SER A 381 -17.63 -16.19 -9.93
CA SER A 381 -18.52 -15.08 -9.53
C SER A 381 -18.38 -14.75 -8.04
N VAL A 382 -18.22 -15.75 -7.18
CA VAL A 382 -17.94 -15.57 -5.73
C VAL A 382 -16.58 -14.91 -5.52
N GLU A 383 -15.54 -15.36 -6.23
CA GLU A 383 -14.18 -14.83 -6.09
C GLU A 383 -14.11 -13.36 -6.52
N SER A 384 -14.80 -12.99 -7.60
CA SER A 384 -14.89 -11.61 -8.09
C SER A 384 -15.85 -10.71 -7.29
N GLY A 385 -16.62 -11.26 -6.34
CA GLY A 385 -17.59 -10.49 -5.56
C GLY A 385 -16.93 -9.48 -4.63
N GLU A 386 -17.31 -8.20 -4.78
CA GLU A 386 -16.80 -7.09 -3.96
C GLU A 386 -17.64 -6.83 -2.68
N SER A 387 -18.78 -7.52 -2.53
CA SER A 387 -19.63 -7.42 -1.34
C SER A 387 -20.29 -8.74 -0.98
N VAL A 388 -20.66 -8.90 0.29
CA VAL A 388 -21.34 -10.10 0.81
C VAL A 388 -22.69 -10.32 0.10
N ASP A 389 -23.40 -9.25 -0.26
CA ASP A 389 -24.68 -9.34 -0.99
C ASP A 389 -24.48 -9.90 -2.41
N VAL A 390 -23.44 -9.45 -3.12
CA VAL A 390 -23.11 -9.97 -4.46
C VAL A 390 -22.73 -11.45 -4.39
N ILE A 391 -21.95 -11.84 -3.38
CA ILE A 391 -21.60 -13.26 -3.13
C ILE A 391 -22.85 -14.10 -2.85
N ASN A 392 -23.76 -13.63 -2.00
CA ASN A 392 -25.01 -14.33 -1.69
C ASN A 392 -25.91 -14.49 -2.93
N GLN A 393 -25.94 -13.49 -3.80
CA GLN A 393 -26.67 -13.56 -5.07
C GLN A 393 -26.04 -14.59 -6.01
N ALA A 394 -24.71 -14.58 -6.17
CA ALA A 394 -23.99 -15.56 -6.97
C ALA A 394 -24.24 -17.00 -6.50
N VAL A 395 -24.27 -17.23 -5.18
CA VAL A 395 -24.62 -18.53 -4.60
C VAL A 395 -26.06 -18.93 -4.97
N THR A 396 -27.01 -18.00 -4.85
CA THR A 396 -28.42 -18.26 -5.16
C THR A 396 -28.63 -18.62 -6.62
N ASP A 397 -28.04 -17.83 -7.52
CA ASP A 397 -28.16 -18.02 -8.96
C ASP A 397 -27.54 -19.34 -9.40
N THR A 398 -26.35 -19.66 -8.89
CA THR A 398 -25.66 -20.92 -9.20
C THR A 398 -26.43 -22.14 -8.69
N LYS A 399 -26.96 -22.09 -7.46
CA LYS A 399 -27.80 -23.17 -6.92
C LYS A 399 -29.04 -23.40 -7.77
N THR A 400 -29.66 -22.32 -8.25
CA THR A 400 -30.85 -22.38 -9.11
C THR A 400 -30.50 -23.00 -10.48
N GLU A 401 -29.37 -22.63 -11.07
CA GLU A 401 -28.87 -23.21 -12.32
C GLU A 401 -28.59 -24.73 -12.17
N MET A 402 -27.95 -25.14 -11.07
CA MET A 402 -27.71 -26.56 -10.76
C MET A 402 -29.01 -27.35 -10.58
N ASP A 403 -30.00 -26.79 -9.88
CA ASP A 403 -31.31 -27.44 -9.72
C ASP A 403 -32.05 -27.55 -11.07
N ALA A 404 -31.95 -26.54 -11.95
CA ALA A 404 -32.54 -26.60 -13.27
C ALA A 404 -31.92 -27.70 -14.16
N ILE A 405 -30.60 -27.88 -14.11
CA ILE A 405 -29.89 -28.97 -14.80
C ILE A 405 -30.35 -30.33 -14.27
N LYS A 406 -30.43 -30.48 -12.94
CA LYS A 406 -30.92 -31.71 -12.29
C LYS A 406 -32.36 -32.03 -12.72
N ASP A 407 -33.25 -31.04 -12.75
CA ASP A 407 -34.65 -31.25 -13.11
C ASP A 407 -34.81 -31.59 -14.60
N ALA A 408 -33.99 -31.00 -15.48
CA ALA A 408 -33.99 -31.30 -16.90
C ALA A 408 -33.59 -32.76 -17.19
N ILE A 409 -32.55 -33.27 -16.52
CA ILE A 409 -32.09 -34.65 -16.73
C ILE A 409 -33.02 -35.68 -16.09
N ILE A 410 -33.70 -35.35 -14.99
CA ILE A 410 -34.82 -36.15 -14.44
C ILE A 410 -35.95 -36.25 -15.48
N LYS A 411 -36.31 -35.15 -16.13
CA LYS A 411 -37.33 -35.18 -17.18
C LYS A 411 -36.92 -36.06 -18.36
N GLU A 412 -35.66 -35.98 -18.81
CA GLU A 412 -35.13 -36.83 -19.88
C GLU A 412 -35.18 -38.32 -19.49
N ASN A 413 -34.92 -38.65 -18.22
CA ASN A 413 -35.10 -40.00 -17.67
C ASN A 413 -36.53 -40.50 -17.79
N ASP A 414 -37.49 -39.69 -17.34
CA ASP A 414 -38.88 -40.08 -17.35
C ASP A 414 -39.42 -40.21 -18.79
N ASP A 415 -39.01 -39.30 -19.69
CA ASP A 415 -39.35 -39.36 -21.11
C ASP A 415 -38.78 -40.64 -21.77
N SER A 416 -37.55 -41.03 -21.44
CA SER A 416 -36.91 -42.27 -21.93
C SER A 416 -37.63 -43.53 -21.45
N ILE A 417 -37.96 -43.60 -20.16
CA ILE A 417 -38.72 -44.72 -19.57
C ILE A 417 -40.11 -44.84 -20.22
N ASN A 418 -40.82 -43.72 -20.37
CA ASN A 418 -42.14 -43.70 -21.00
C ASN A 418 -42.09 -44.09 -22.48
N ALA A 419 -41.06 -43.68 -23.21
CA ALA A 419 -40.87 -44.10 -24.59
C ALA A 419 -40.69 -45.63 -24.70
N LEU A 420 -39.88 -46.23 -23.82
CA LEU A 420 -39.65 -47.67 -23.77
C LEU A 420 -40.94 -48.44 -23.40
N ILE A 421 -41.71 -47.95 -22.42
CA ILE A 421 -43.02 -48.51 -22.06
C ILE A 421 -43.95 -48.55 -23.28
N ASN A 422 -44.05 -47.43 -24.01
CA ASN A 422 -44.91 -47.31 -25.18
C ASN A 422 -44.48 -48.23 -26.33
N ASP A 423 -43.17 -48.33 -26.57
CA ASP A 423 -42.61 -49.23 -27.58
C ASP A 423 -42.90 -50.72 -27.27
N LYS A 424 -42.74 -51.13 -26.01
CA LYS A 424 -43.07 -52.51 -25.60
C LYS A 424 -44.55 -52.82 -25.65
N LYS A 425 -45.43 -51.85 -25.31
CA LYS A 425 -46.88 -51.98 -25.52
C LYS A 425 -47.23 -52.17 -27.00
N ALA A 426 -46.62 -51.37 -27.88
CA ALA A 426 -46.83 -51.49 -29.32
C ALA A 426 -46.34 -52.85 -29.85
N SER A 427 -45.16 -53.30 -29.43
CA SER A 427 -44.60 -54.61 -29.78
C SER A 427 -45.48 -55.76 -29.30
N LEU A 428 -46.03 -55.66 -28.08
CA LEU A 428 -46.93 -56.68 -27.53
C LEU A 428 -48.26 -56.74 -28.29
N ASN A 429 -48.81 -55.58 -28.69
CA ASN A 429 -49.98 -55.52 -29.56
C ASN A 429 -49.72 -56.15 -30.93
N ALA A 430 -48.55 -55.88 -31.53
CA ALA A 430 -48.18 -56.48 -32.81
C ALA A 430 -48.07 -58.01 -32.72
N GLU A 431 -47.53 -58.54 -31.62
CA GLU A 431 -47.47 -59.98 -31.38
C GLU A 431 -48.86 -60.59 -31.17
N ALA A 432 -49.75 -59.87 -30.49
CA ALA A 432 -51.14 -60.27 -30.33
C ALA A 432 -51.89 -60.33 -31.67
N GLU A 433 -51.69 -59.36 -32.56
CA GLU A 433 -52.30 -59.37 -33.89
C GLU A 433 -51.79 -60.53 -34.75
N LYS A 434 -50.47 -60.80 -34.75
CA LYS A 434 -49.92 -62.01 -35.41
C LYS A 434 -50.54 -63.29 -34.86
N ALA A 435 -50.67 -63.40 -33.54
CA ALA A 435 -51.30 -64.54 -32.89
C ALA A 435 -52.77 -64.70 -33.33
N LYS A 436 -53.54 -63.60 -33.41
CA LYS A 436 -54.93 -63.62 -33.90
C LYS A 436 -55.01 -64.02 -35.38
N GLU A 437 -54.09 -63.55 -36.23
CA GLU A 437 -54.01 -63.96 -37.64
C GLU A 437 -53.70 -65.45 -37.78
N THR A 438 -52.80 -66.00 -36.96
CA THR A 438 -52.54 -67.45 -36.93
C THR A 438 -53.81 -68.22 -36.55
N ILE A 439 -54.55 -67.77 -35.54
CA ILE A 439 -55.82 -68.37 -35.12
C ILE A 439 -56.87 -68.31 -36.24
N ASP A 440 -56.91 -67.22 -37.02
CA ASP A 440 -57.85 -67.09 -38.13
C ASP A 440 -57.61 -68.10 -39.26
N LYS A 441 -56.33 -68.41 -39.53
CA LYS A 441 -55.91 -69.33 -40.58
C LYS A 441 -56.20 -70.80 -40.29
N LEU A 442 -56.54 -71.16 -39.05
CA LEU A 442 -56.90 -72.54 -38.68
C LEU A 442 -58.18 -72.97 -39.40
N GLU A 443 -58.16 -74.02 -40.20
CA GLU A 443 -59.27 -74.30 -41.13
C GLU A 443 -60.45 -75.03 -40.49
N ASN A 444 -60.21 -75.73 -39.38
CA ASN A 444 -61.12 -76.73 -38.82
C ASN A 444 -61.70 -76.39 -37.44
N VAL A 445 -61.03 -75.53 -36.67
CA VAL A 445 -61.54 -75.04 -35.37
C VAL A 445 -62.78 -74.15 -35.58
N SER A 446 -63.78 -74.28 -34.70
CA SER A 446 -65.02 -73.50 -34.82
C SER A 446 -64.78 -72.00 -34.62
N GLN A 447 -65.61 -71.17 -35.25
CA GLN A 447 -65.51 -69.72 -35.10
C GLN A 447 -65.62 -69.27 -33.63
N THR A 448 -66.47 -69.93 -32.84
CA THR A 448 -66.62 -69.65 -31.40
C THR A 448 -65.33 -69.90 -30.62
N GLU A 449 -64.63 -71.00 -30.90
CA GLU A 449 -63.36 -71.33 -30.24
C GLU A 449 -62.23 -70.38 -30.66
N LYS A 450 -62.22 -69.96 -31.94
CA LYS A 450 -61.32 -68.90 -32.42
C LYS A 450 -61.59 -67.58 -31.69
N ASP A 451 -62.85 -67.17 -31.56
CA ASP A 451 -63.23 -65.92 -30.90
C ASP A 451 -62.86 -65.91 -29.41
N ASP A 452 -63.01 -67.05 -28.71
CA ASP A 452 -62.60 -67.20 -27.31
C ASP A 452 -61.07 -67.17 -27.14
N ALA A 453 -60.31 -67.76 -28.07
CA ALA A 453 -58.86 -67.66 -28.09
C ALA A 453 -58.39 -66.21 -28.30
N LYS A 454 -59.00 -65.47 -29.23
CA LYS A 454 -58.71 -64.05 -29.47
C LYS A 454 -59.00 -63.19 -28.24
N LYS A 455 -60.11 -63.42 -27.53
CA LYS A 455 -60.41 -62.76 -26.26
C LYS A 455 -59.37 -63.04 -25.18
N ALA A 456 -58.87 -64.26 -25.10
CA ALA A 456 -57.82 -64.62 -24.14
C ALA A 456 -56.49 -63.89 -24.45
N ILE A 457 -56.17 -63.72 -25.75
CA ILE A 457 -55.03 -62.90 -26.21
C ILE A 457 -55.22 -61.43 -25.80
N ASP A 458 -56.39 -60.83 -26.06
CA ASP A 458 -56.68 -59.43 -25.69
C ASP A 458 -56.56 -59.19 -24.17
N LYS A 459 -56.99 -60.18 -23.36
CA LYS A 459 -56.86 -60.13 -21.91
C LYS A 459 -55.38 -60.15 -21.48
N ALA A 460 -54.57 -61.03 -22.06
CA ALA A 460 -53.14 -61.12 -21.75
C ALA A 460 -52.39 -59.81 -22.08
N VAL A 461 -52.73 -59.18 -23.21
CA VAL A 461 -52.21 -57.87 -23.62
C VAL A 461 -52.61 -56.77 -22.64
N THR A 462 -53.88 -56.75 -22.21
CA THR A 462 -54.40 -55.75 -21.28
C THR A 462 -53.72 -55.84 -19.92
N GLU A 463 -53.55 -57.05 -19.38
CA GLU A 463 -52.90 -57.28 -18.08
C GLU A 463 -51.43 -56.84 -18.11
N ALA A 464 -50.68 -57.22 -19.14
CA ALA A 464 -49.28 -56.81 -19.30
C ALA A 464 -49.15 -55.29 -19.56
N SER A 465 -50.06 -54.68 -20.31
CA SER A 465 -50.06 -53.24 -20.55
C SER A 465 -50.28 -52.41 -19.28
N ASN A 466 -51.17 -52.86 -18.40
CA ASN A 466 -51.39 -52.20 -17.10
C ASN A 466 -50.19 -52.34 -16.15
N GLN A 467 -49.45 -53.45 -16.25
CA GLN A 467 -48.21 -53.65 -15.50
C GLN A 467 -47.08 -52.77 -16.04
N LEU A 468 -46.98 -52.63 -17.37
CA LEU A 468 -46.02 -51.73 -18.03
C LEU A 468 -46.21 -50.26 -17.61
N ASP A 469 -47.45 -49.79 -17.39
CA ASP A 469 -47.73 -48.43 -16.89
C ASP A 469 -47.17 -48.14 -15.48
N GLN A 470 -46.85 -49.18 -14.72
CA GLN A 470 -46.34 -49.06 -13.34
C GLN A 470 -44.83 -49.29 -13.25
N ALA A 471 -44.17 -49.61 -14.37
CA ALA A 471 -42.75 -49.91 -14.37
C ALA A 471 -41.91 -48.63 -14.32
N THR A 472 -40.90 -48.61 -13.45
CA THR A 472 -40.02 -47.44 -13.25
C THR A 472 -38.57 -47.72 -13.64
N THR A 473 -38.27 -48.93 -14.11
CA THR A 473 -36.92 -49.31 -14.57
C THR A 473 -36.98 -50.06 -15.90
N PRO A 474 -35.95 -49.93 -16.76
CA PRO A 474 -35.87 -50.69 -18.01
C PRO A 474 -35.95 -52.22 -17.82
N SER A 475 -35.38 -52.73 -16.73
CA SER A 475 -35.39 -54.17 -16.42
C SER A 475 -36.80 -54.69 -16.12
N ASP A 476 -37.60 -53.93 -15.37
CA ASP A 476 -38.99 -54.30 -15.08
C ASP A 476 -39.83 -54.32 -16.37
N ILE A 477 -39.61 -53.33 -17.23
CA ILE A 477 -40.28 -53.19 -18.53
C ILE A 477 -40.04 -54.42 -19.43
N ASP A 478 -38.77 -54.84 -19.59
CA ASP A 478 -38.42 -56.01 -20.40
C ASP A 478 -39.00 -57.32 -19.81
N SER A 479 -38.99 -57.47 -18.49
CA SER A 479 -39.55 -58.64 -17.81
C SER A 479 -41.06 -58.79 -18.06
N ILE A 480 -41.82 -57.69 -17.90
CA ILE A 480 -43.27 -57.66 -18.10
C ILE A 480 -43.62 -57.96 -19.56
N TYR A 481 -42.88 -57.38 -20.52
CA TYR A 481 -43.07 -57.66 -21.95
C TYR A 481 -42.90 -59.14 -22.27
N ASN A 482 -41.81 -59.76 -21.81
CA ASN A 482 -41.51 -61.17 -22.09
C ASN A 482 -42.56 -62.11 -21.48
N GLN A 483 -43.05 -61.80 -20.27
CA GLN A 483 -44.13 -62.55 -19.65
C GLN A 483 -45.45 -62.42 -20.42
N GLY A 484 -45.78 -61.20 -20.89
CA GLY A 484 -46.94 -60.94 -21.74
C GLY A 484 -46.89 -61.76 -23.04
N LYS A 485 -45.76 -61.73 -23.75
CA LYS A 485 -45.53 -62.54 -24.95
C LYS A 485 -45.72 -64.03 -24.68
N GLY A 486 -45.10 -64.56 -23.62
CA GLY A 486 -45.21 -65.98 -23.28
C GLY A 486 -46.64 -66.44 -22.96
N ASN A 487 -47.51 -65.54 -22.48
CA ASN A 487 -48.92 -65.84 -22.28
C ASN A 487 -49.72 -65.86 -23.60
N ILE A 488 -49.39 -65.00 -24.57
CA ILE A 488 -49.97 -65.01 -25.92
C ILE A 488 -49.61 -66.31 -26.64
N ASP A 489 -48.33 -66.69 -26.64
CA ASP A 489 -47.82 -67.91 -27.31
C ASP A 489 -48.54 -69.18 -26.82
N LYS A 490 -48.82 -69.28 -25.51
CA LYS A 490 -49.56 -70.41 -24.92
C LYS A 490 -50.99 -70.56 -25.45
N VAL A 491 -51.66 -69.46 -25.78
CA VAL A 491 -53.03 -69.49 -26.34
C VAL A 491 -53.02 -70.00 -27.78
N VAL A 492 -52.01 -69.62 -28.57
CA VAL A 492 -51.85 -70.07 -29.97
C VAL A 492 -51.62 -71.58 -30.03
N ILE A 493 -50.63 -72.09 -29.29
CA ILE A 493 -50.26 -73.52 -29.27
C ILE A 493 -51.46 -74.41 -28.90
N LYS A 494 -52.27 -73.97 -27.93
CA LYS A 494 -53.45 -74.72 -27.49
C LYS A 494 -54.49 -74.85 -28.60
N THR A 495 -54.66 -73.82 -29.44
CA THR A 495 -55.67 -73.78 -30.49
C THR A 495 -55.20 -74.50 -31.76
N GLU A 496 -53.92 -74.40 -32.13
CA GLU A 496 -53.31 -75.18 -33.23
C GLU A 496 -53.43 -76.69 -33.00
N LEU A 497 -53.24 -77.15 -31.76
CA LEU A 497 -53.44 -78.54 -31.39
C LEU A 497 -54.91 -78.99 -31.56
N ALA A 498 -55.87 -78.09 -31.36
CA ALA A 498 -57.29 -78.40 -31.57
C ALA A 498 -57.60 -78.54 -33.07
N ASP A 499 -57.03 -77.68 -33.92
CA ASP A 499 -57.20 -77.71 -35.38
C ASP A 499 -56.67 -79.01 -35.99
N ALA A 500 -55.43 -79.38 -35.65
CA ALA A 500 -54.77 -80.58 -36.15
C ALA A 500 -55.52 -81.88 -35.78
N LYS A 501 -56.22 -81.90 -34.64
CA LYS A 501 -57.07 -83.04 -34.27
C LYS A 501 -58.27 -83.21 -35.18
N ILE A 502 -58.88 -82.11 -35.60
CA ILE A 502 -60.06 -82.14 -36.47
C ILE A 502 -59.65 -82.58 -37.88
N ASP A 503 -58.51 -82.07 -38.39
CA ASP A 503 -57.92 -82.52 -39.66
C ASP A 503 -57.68 -84.04 -39.71
N ALA A 504 -57.05 -84.59 -38.66
CA ALA A 504 -56.77 -86.01 -38.60
C ALA A 504 -58.05 -86.87 -38.55
N ILE A 505 -59.11 -86.38 -37.89
CA ILE A 505 -60.43 -87.04 -37.87
C ILE A 505 -61.08 -87.01 -39.26
N ASN A 506 -61.05 -85.86 -39.95
CA ASN A 506 -61.62 -85.71 -41.29
C ASN A 506 -60.92 -86.62 -42.32
N ALA A 507 -59.60 -86.74 -42.26
CA ALA A 507 -58.83 -87.62 -43.13
C ALA A 507 -59.26 -89.10 -42.98
N LEU A 508 -59.39 -89.61 -41.75
CA LEU A 508 -59.85 -90.98 -41.50
C LEU A 508 -61.26 -91.26 -42.02
N GLN A 509 -62.17 -90.31 -41.85
CA GLN A 509 -63.53 -90.41 -42.37
C GLN A 509 -63.50 -90.55 -43.90
N LYS A 510 -62.75 -89.70 -44.60
CA LYS A 510 -62.60 -89.74 -46.06
C LYS A 510 -61.99 -91.06 -46.56
N LYS A 511 -60.99 -91.62 -45.87
CA LYS A 511 -60.41 -92.93 -46.23
C LYS A 511 -61.44 -94.06 -46.10
N SER A 512 -62.22 -94.05 -45.02
CA SER A 512 -63.27 -95.07 -44.80
C SER A 512 -64.35 -95.04 -45.88
N GLU A 513 -64.67 -93.85 -46.41
CA GLU A 513 -65.60 -93.66 -47.53
C GLU A 513 -65.03 -94.18 -48.85
N ALA A 514 -63.76 -93.89 -49.16
CA ALA A 514 -63.10 -94.36 -50.39
C ALA A 514 -62.97 -95.90 -50.44
N VAL A 515 -62.65 -96.54 -49.31
CA VAL A 515 -62.62 -98.01 -49.20
C VAL A 515 -64.02 -98.60 -49.42
N ARG A 516 -65.05 -97.95 -48.87
CA ARG A 516 -66.46 -98.30 -49.07
C ARG A 516 -66.89 -98.17 -50.53
N GLU A 517 -66.52 -97.09 -51.22
CA GLU A 517 -66.82 -96.90 -52.64
C GLU A 517 -66.13 -97.94 -53.52
N SER A 518 -64.86 -98.22 -53.26
CA SER A 518 -64.06 -99.17 -54.06
C SER A 518 -64.66 -100.57 -54.00
N ILE A 519 -65.03 -101.08 -52.82
CA ILE A 519 -65.71 -102.38 -52.66
C ILE A 519 -67.09 -102.38 -53.33
N ASN A 520 -67.84 -101.28 -53.24
CA ASN A 520 -69.14 -101.15 -53.88
C ASN A 520 -69.05 -101.14 -55.43
N SER A 521 -67.92 -100.73 -56.00
CA SER A 521 -67.72 -100.52 -57.46
C SER A 521 -67.29 -101.76 -58.26
N MET A 522 -66.90 -102.84 -57.59
CA MET A 522 -66.45 -104.05 -58.27
C MET A 522 -67.63 -104.73 -58.99
N GLU A 523 -67.59 -104.70 -60.34
CA GLU A 523 -68.72 -104.99 -61.25
C GLU A 523 -69.20 -106.44 -61.26
N SER A 524 -68.39 -107.34 -60.70
CA SER A 524 -68.67 -108.77 -60.61
C SER A 524 -68.97 -109.24 -59.19
N LEU A 525 -68.99 -108.34 -58.20
CA LEU A 525 -69.42 -108.62 -56.83
C LEU A 525 -70.92 -108.45 -56.64
N THR A 526 -71.48 -109.23 -55.72
CA THR A 526 -72.91 -109.16 -55.37
C THR A 526 -73.20 -108.14 -54.26
N ASP A 527 -74.46 -107.70 -54.14
CA ASP A 527 -74.85 -106.66 -53.17
C ASP A 527 -74.74 -107.09 -51.70
N ASP A 528 -74.89 -108.38 -51.38
CA ASP A 528 -74.73 -108.91 -50.02
C ASP A 528 -73.27 -108.86 -49.55
N GLU A 529 -72.33 -109.11 -50.47
CA GLU A 529 -70.89 -109.02 -50.22
C GLU A 529 -70.47 -107.56 -49.97
N LYS A 530 -71.08 -106.62 -50.69
CA LYS A 530 -70.90 -105.17 -50.49
C LYS A 530 -71.41 -104.70 -49.12
N ASN A 531 -72.56 -105.21 -48.64
CA ASN A 531 -73.12 -104.82 -47.36
C ASN A 531 -72.32 -105.30 -46.14
N ALA A 532 -71.75 -106.51 -46.19
CA ALA A 532 -70.91 -107.04 -45.12
C ALA A 532 -69.61 -106.21 -44.94
N ALA A 533 -69.00 -105.79 -46.05
CA ALA A 533 -67.85 -104.89 -46.03
C ALA A 533 -68.14 -103.56 -45.31
N ASN A 534 -69.32 -102.99 -45.53
CA ASN A 534 -69.69 -101.68 -45.01
C ASN A 534 -69.80 -101.60 -43.47
N ASN A 535 -70.21 -102.69 -42.81
CA ASN A 535 -70.29 -102.75 -41.34
C ASN A 535 -68.90 -102.85 -40.68
N GLU A 536 -67.98 -103.64 -41.25
CA GLU A 536 -66.61 -103.78 -40.75
C GLU A 536 -65.85 -102.45 -40.83
N ILE A 537 -66.09 -101.65 -41.88
CA ILE A 537 -65.50 -100.30 -42.05
C ILE A 537 -65.93 -99.33 -40.94
N ASN A 538 -67.22 -99.32 -40.55
CA ASN A 538 -67.73 -98.39 -39.53
C ASN A 538 -67.11 -98.61 -38.15
N GLN A 539 -66.91 -99.88 -37.77
CA GLN A 539 -66.38 -100.22 -36.45
C GLN A 539 -64.92 -99.78 -36.28
N THR A 540 -64.10 -99.93 -37.33
CA THR A 540 -62.69 -99.51 -37.37
C THR A 540 -62.55 -97.98 -37.30
N LEU A 541 -63.46 -97.25 -37.95
CA LEU A 541 -63.46 -95.78 -37.96
C LEU A 541 -63.68 -95.18 -36.56
N GLU A 542 -64.67 -95.67 -35.80
CA GLU A 542 -64.99 -95.15 -34.46
C GLU A 542 -63.82 -95.29 -33.48
N GLN A 543 -63.13 -96.43 -33.49
CA GLN A 543 -61.98 -96.69 -32.61
C GLN A 543 -60.80 -95.76 -32.91
N SER A 544 -60.58 -95.46 -34.18
CA SER A 544 -59.49 -94.58 -34.63
C SER A 544 -59.74 -93.12 -34.26
N ILE A 545 -60.98 -92.63 -34.38
CA ILE A 545 -61.36 -91.27 -33.96
C ILE A 545 -61.17 -91.06 -32.45
N GLN A 546 -61.45 -92.08 -31.63
CA GLN A 546 -61.28 -91.98 -30.18
C GLN A 546 -59.81 -91.83 -29.76
N ARG A 547 -58.88 -92.53 -30.45
CA ARG A 547 -57.43 -92.42 -30.24
C ARG A 547 -56.90 -91.00 -30.53
N ILE A 548 -57.34 -90.39 -31.62
CA ILE A 548 -56.93 -89.02 -32.00
C ILE A 548 -57.38 -87.98 -30.97
N ASN A 549 -58.63 -88.03 -30.52
CA ASN A 549 -59.18 -87.04 -29.59
C ASN A 549 -58.42 -86.96 -28.25
N GLN A 550 -57.86 -88.07 -27.77
CA GLN A 550 -57.14 -88.16 -26.49
C GLN A 550 -55.70 -87.62 -26.53
N THR A 551 -55.18 -87.28 -27.73
CA THR A 551 -53.79 -86.82 -27.91
C THR A 551 -53.56 -85.44 -27.27
N GLN A 552 -52.45 -85.21 -26.60
CA GLN A 552 -52.10 -83.89 -26.01
C GLN A 552 -50.91 -83.22 -26.69
N ASP A 553 -50.24 -83.91 -27.62
CA ASP A 553 -49.05 -83.46 -28.32
C ASP A 553 -49.29 -83.55 -29.84
N VAL A 554 -49.10 -82.43 -30.53
CA VAL A 554 -49.31 -82.31 -31.98
C VAL A 554 -48.43 -83.27 -32.78
N HIS A 555 -47.28 -83.69 -32.24
CA HIS A 555 -46.36 -84.57 -32.93
C HIS A 555 -46.76 -86.05 -32.91
N VAL A 556 -47.68 -86.46 -32.04
CA VAL A 556 -48.16 -87.87 -31.92
C VAL A 556 -49.40 -88.11 -32.81
N LEU A 557 -50.01 -87.04 -33.33
CA LEU A 557 -51.19 -87.09 -34.19
C LEU A 557 -50.99 -87.85 -35.52
N PRO A 558 -49.89 -87.64 -36.27
CA PRO A 558 -49.67 -88.35 -37.53
C PRO A 558 -49.55 -89.88 -37.37
N GLU A 559 -48.94 -90.35 -36.27
CA GLU A 559 -48.80 -91.78 -35.97
C GLU A 559 -50.17 -92.42 -35.69
N ASN A 560 -51.00 -91.78 -34.85
CA ASN A 560 -52.35 -92.24 -34.56
C ASN A 560 -53.28 -92.21 -35.79
N LEU A 561 -53.08 -91.27 -36.72
CA LEU A 561 -53.79 -91.20 -38.01
C LEU A 561 -53.43 -92.38 -38.92
N GLN A 562 -52.14 -92.67 -39.09
CA GLN A 562 -51.66 -93.73 -39.98
C GLN A 562 -52.15 -95.12 -39.54
N ILE A 563 -52.15 -95.40 -38.24
CA ILE A 563 -52.65 -96.67 -37.70
C ILE A 563 -54.10 -96.95 -38.14
N GLY A 564 -54.97 -95.93 -38.11
CA GLY A 564 -56.36 -96.08 -38.55
C GLY A 564 -56.52 -96.21 -40.07
N MET A 565 -55.60 -95.65 -40.86
CA MET A 565 -55.59 -95.79 -42.33
C MET A 565 -55.25 -97.23 -42.76
N ASP A 566 -54.24 -97.82 -42.13
CA ASP A 566 -53.77 -99.17 -42.45
C ASP A 566 -54.83 -100.24 -42.10
N GLU A 567 -55.56 -100.05 -41.00
CA GLU A 567 -56.67 -100.93 -40.60
C GLU A 567 -57.84 -100.91 -41.61
N LEU A 568 -58.04 -99.81 -42.36
CA LEU A 568 -59.06 -99.69 -43.40
C LEU A 568 -58.64 -100.31 -44.74
N ASP A 569 -57.36 -100.17 -45.15
CA ASP A 569 -56.85 -100.76 -46.40
C ASP A 569 -56.89 -102.29 -46.41
N ALA A 570 -56.72 -102.93 -45.25
CA ALA A 570 -56.82 -104.38 -45.11
C ALA A 570 -58.20 -104.95 -45.49
N LEU A 571 -59.27 -104.14 -45.41
CA LEU A 571 -60.63 -104.55 -45.79
C LEU A 571 -60.87 -104.53 -47.31
N LEU A 572 -60.19 -103.66 -48.07
CA LEU A 572 -60.36 -103.53 -49.52
C LEU A 572 -59.85 -104.77 -50.28
N VAL A 573 -58.67 -105.26 -49.93
CA VAL A 573 -57.99 -106.40 -50.56
C VAL A 573 -58.84 -107.69 -50.48
N LYS A 574 -59.64 -107.85 -49.44
CA LYS A 574 -60.52 -109.01 -49.22
C LYS A 574 -61.60 -109.16 -50.31
N TYR A 575 -62.08 -108.06 -50.90
CA TYR A 575 -63.24 -108.07 -51.82
C TYR A 575 -62.86 -108.01 -53.31
N GLU A 576 -61.67 -107.53 -53.70
CA GLU A 576 -61.19 -107.51 -55.10
C GLU A 576 -61.11 -108.90 -55.75
N GLN A 577 -60.84 -109.93 -54.95
CA GLN A 577 -60.63 -111.31 -55.42
C GLN A 577 -61.88 -111.94 -56.05
N ILE A 578 -63.07 -111.49 -55.66
CA ILE A 578 -64.35 -112.06 -56.08
C ILE A 578 -64.78 -111.45 -57.44
N ASN A 579 -64.13 -110.37 -57.91
CA ASN A 579 -64.55 -109.58 -59.08
C ASN A 579 -64.15 -110.15 -60.47
N SER A 580 -63.34 -111.20 -60.55
CA SER A 580 -62.66 -111.57 -61.82
C SER A 580 -63.45 -112.53 -62.73
N ASP A 581 -64.55 -113.12 -62.27
CA ASP A 581 -65.24 -114.19 -63.00
C ASP A 581 -66.26 -113.71 -64.08
N ASN A 582 -66.64 -112.42 -64.16
CA ASN A 582 -67.69 -111.93 -65.09
C ASN A 582 -67.21 -111.31 -66.44
N PHE A 583 -65.92 -111.36 -66.75
CA PHE A 583 -65.23 -110.51 -67.73
C PHE A 583 -65.46 -110.81 -69.25
N ASN A 584 -66.12 -111.89 -69.67
CA ASN A 584 -66.13 -112.33 -71.09
C ASN A 584 -67.13 -111.62 -72.04
N ASN A 585 -67.91 -110.63 -71.58
CA ASN A 585 -68.94 -109.95 -72.38
C ASN A 585 -68.53 -108.62 -73.07
N VAL A 586 -67.32 -108.09 -72.85
CA VAL A 586 -66.95 -106.68 -73.15
C VAL A 586 -66.41 -106.41 -74.58
N LYS A 587 -66.11 -107.44 -75.39
CA LYS A 587 -65.38 -107.30 -76.68
C LYS A 587 -66.05 -106.50 -77.81
N GLU A 588 -67.37 -106.36 -77.84
CA GLU A 588 -68.06 -105.82 -79.02
C GLU A 588 -68.24 -104.28 -79.03
N ASN A 589 -68.08 -103.60 -77.90
CA ASN A 589 -68.39 -102.16 -77.77
C ASN A 589 -67.24 -101.20 -78.19
N LEU A 590 -65.99 -101.65 -78.20
CA LEU A 590 -64.81 -100.76 -78.23
C LEU A 590 -64.33 -100.30 -79.63
N LYS A 591 -64.86 -100.87 -80.72
CA LYS A 591 -64.45 -100.47 -82.10
C LYS A 591 -64.99 -99.11 -82.55
N THR A 592 -66.04 -98.59 -81.90
CA THR A 592 -66.74 -97.34 -82.26
C THR A 592 -66.08 -96.10 -81.64
N GLU A 593 -65.28 -96.25 -80.58
CA GLU A 593 -64.67 -95.12 -79.84
C GLU A 593 -63.39 -94.56 -80.47
N LEU A 594 -62.63 -95.37 -81.23
CA LEU A 594 -61.39 -94.92 -81.89
C LEU A 594 -61.63 -93.86 -82.98
N ASP A 595 -62.83 -93.79 -83.56
CA ASP A 595 -63.18 -92.79 -84.59
C ASP A 595 -63.31 -91.37 -84.03
N GLN A 596 -63.75 -91.22 -82.78
CA GLN A 596 -64.03 -89.90 -82.19
C GLN A 596 -62.76 -89.19 -81.72
N LYS A 597 -61.74 -89.94 -81.27
CA LYS A 597 -60.54 -89.39 -80.61
C LYS A 597 -59.56 -88.71 -81.58
N ALA A 598 -59.54 -89.12 -82.85
CA ALA A 598 -58.70 -88.52 -83.89
C ALA A 598 -59.12 -87.07 -84.25
N GLU A 599 -60.42 -86.77 -84.15
CA GLU A 599 -60.97 -85.45 -84.45
C GLU A 599 -60.67 -84.41 -83.35
N ASP A 600 -60.63 -84.83 -82.09
CA ASP A 600 -60.40 -83.90 -80.98
C ASP A 600 -58.91 -83.51 -80.83
N ALA A 601 -57.96 -84.41 -81.12
CA ALA A 601 -56.53 -84.11 -81.09
C ALA A 601 -56.10 -83.03 -82.12
N LYS A 602 -56.78 -82.96 -83.28
CA LYS A 602 -56.51 -81.93 -84.30
C LYS A 602 -56.89 -80.52 -83.85
N LYS A 603 -57.86 -80.37 -82.93
CA LYS A 603 -58.29 -79.07 -82.37
C LYS A 603 -57.31 -78.53 -81.34
N GLU A 604 -56.62 -79.39 -80.58
CA GLU A 604 -55.62 -78.96 -79.59
C GLU A 604 -54.38 -78.31 -80.22
N ILE A 605 -53.93 -78.82 -81.37
CA ILE A 605 -52.80 -78.22 -82.12
C ILE A 605 -53.10 -76.78 -82.56
N ASP A 606 -54.35 -76.46 -82.89
CA ASP A 606 -54.74 -75.12 -83.32
C ASP A 606 -54.63 -74.06 -82.22
N ALA A 607 -54.70 -74.46 -80.95
CA ALA A 607 -54.79 -73.57 -79.79
C ALA A 607 -53.44 -73.08 -79.22
N LEU A 608 -52.29 -73.56 -79.71
CA LEU A 608 -50.95 -73.19 -79.21
C LEU A 608 -50.48 -71.82 -79.77
N PRO A 609 -50.17 -70.81 -78.92
CA PRO A 609 -50.05 -69.39 -79.34
C PRO A 609 -48.65 -68.93 -79.77
N ASN A 610 -47.59 -69.66 -79.42
CA ASN A 610 -46.18 -69.36 -79.72
C ASN A 610 -45.58 -70.29 -80.79
N LEU A 611 -46.36 -71.22 -81.35
CA LEU A 611 -46.04 -72.00 -82.56
C LEU A 611 -46.27 -71.20 -83.85
N THR A 612 -45.50 -71.51 -84.88
CA THR A 612 -45.71 -70.99 -86.23
C THR A 612 -46.77 -71.81 -86.98
N GLU A 613 -47.40 -71.21 -87.99
CA GLU A 613 -48.50 -71.84 -88.72
C GLU A 613 -48.06 -73.07 -89.54
N ASP A 614 -46.80 -73.10 -89.98
CA ASP A 614 -46.19 -74.25 -90.66
C ASP A 614 -45.96 -75.43 -89.69
N GLU A 615 -45.71 -75.17 -88.40
CA GLU A 615 -45.52 -76.21 -87.38
C GLU A 615 -46.85 -76.89 -87.01
N LYS A 616 -47.97 -76.15 -87.03
CA LYS A 616 -49.31 -76.69 -86.72
C LYS A 616 -49.82 -77.67 -87.76
N GLN A 617 -49.61 -77.39 -89.05
CA GLN A 617 -50.15 -78.24 -90.12
C GLN A 617 -49.50 -79.63 -90.17
N LYS A 618 -48.18 -79.70 -89.88
CA LYS A 618 -47.43 -80.96 -89.90
C LYS A 618 -47.92 -81.98 -88.85
N ALA A 619 -48.33 -81.52 -87.67
CA ALA A 619 -48.82 -82.38 -86.59
C ALA A 619 -50.20 -83.00 -86.88
N LYS A 620 -51.06 -82.31 -87.65
CA LYS A 620 -52.42 -82.81 -87.96
C LYS A 620 -52.41 -84.00 -88.93
N ASP A 621 -51.49 -84.00 -89.89
CA ASP A 621 -51.38 -85.05 -90.91
C ASP A 621 -50.88 -86.38 -90.32
N GLU A 622 -50.13 -86.32 -89.22
CA GLU A 622 -49.53 -87.50 -88.56
C GLU A 622 -50.55 -88.24 -87.66
N ILE A 623 -51.52 -87.51 -87.09
CA ILE A 623 -52.63 -88.04 -86.28
C ILE A 623 -53.56 -88.95 -87.11
N ASP A 624 -53.86 -88.59 -88.36
CA ASP A 624 -54.78 -89.36 -89.22
C ASP A 624 -54.28 -90.77 -89.57
N GLN A 625 -52.96 -90.91 -89.69
CA GLN A 625 -52.35 -92.17 -90.10
C GLN A 625 -52.38 -93.21 -88.97
N GLN A 626 -52.28 -92.78 -87.70
CA GLN A 626 -52.19 -93.67 -86.54
C GLN A 626 -53.55 -94.27 -86.15
N THR A 627 -54.66 -93.53 -86.29
CA THR A 627 -56.02 -94.01 -85.93
C THR A 627 -56.47 -95.21 -86.78
N LYS A 628 -55.99 -95.29 -88.02
CA LYS A 628 -56.32 -96.39 -88.94
C LYS A 628 -55.76 -97.74 -88.47
N ASP A 629 -54.52 -97.75 -87.97
CA ASP A 629 -53.81 -98.97 -87.58
C ASP A 629 -54.37 -99.57 -86.27
N GLY A 630 -55.03 -98.76 -85.43
CA GLY A 630 -55.59 -99.17 -84.15
C GLY A 630 -56.83 -100.05 -84.17
N LYS A 631 -57.73 -99.81 -85.13
CA LYS A 631 -58.97 -100.59 -85.25
C LYS A 631 -58.70 -102.04 -85.61
N ASP A 632 -57.67 -102.28 -86.42
CA ASP A 632 -57.28 -103.62 -86.86
C ASP A 632 -56.72 -104.48 -85.71
N ALA A 633 -56.27 -103.85 -84.61
CA ALA A 633 -55.74 -104.54 -83.42
C ALA A 633 -56.83 -104.99 -82.43
N ILE A 634 -57.94 -104.25 -82.29
CA ILE A 634 -59.04 -104.57 -81.36
C ILE A 634 -59.76 -105.88 -81.73
N ASP A 635 -59.79 -106.23 -83.01
CA ASP A 635 -60.42 -107.45 -83.54
C ASP A 635 -59.75 -108.75 -83.05
N GLN A 636 -58.53 -108.67 -82.53
CA GLN A 636 -57.68 -109.82 -82.24
C GLN A 636 -57.57 -110.14 -80.73
N SER A 637 -58.28 -109.39 -79.89
CA SER A 637 -58.11 -109.38 -78.44
C SER A 637 -58.80 -110.53 -77.69
N THR A 638 -58.19 -111.09 -76.63
CA THR A 638 -58.68 -112.27 -75.87
C THR A 638 -59.23 -112.01 -74.46
N THR A 639 -58.81 -110.94 -73.79
CA THR A 639 -59.31 -110.43 -72.51
C THR A 639 -59.86 -109.00 -72.70
N PRO A 640 -60.79 -108.47 -71.89
CA PRO A 640 -61.13 -107.05 -72.05
C PRO A 640 -59.96 -106.10 -71.81
N LYS A 641 -58.89 -106.56 -71.16
CA LYS A 641 -57.58 -105.87 -71.16
C LYS A 641 -56.89 -105.90 -72.53
N ASP A 642 -56.94 -107.01 -73.27
CA ASP A 642 -56.40 -107.08 -74.64
C ASP A 642 -57.18 -106.17 -75.61
N VAL A 643 -58.49 -105.98 -75.36
CA VAL A 643 -59.35 -105.08 -76.15
C VAL A 643 -59.02 -103.63 -75.82
N GLU A 644 -58.71 -103.36 -74.55
CA GLU A 644 -58.23 -102.09 -74.04
C GLU A 644 -56.80 -101.75 -74.49
N ASP A 645 -55.88 -102.72 -74.59
CA ASP A 645 -54.49 -102.52 -75.01
C ASP A 645 -54.38 -102.09 -76.49
N ALA A 646 -55.23 -102.64 -77.36
CA ALA A 646 -55.31 -102.25 -78.78
C ALA A 646 -55.86 -100.81 -78.96
N LYS A 647 -56.81 -100.40 -78.11
CA LYS A 647 -57.29 -99.01 -78.05
C LYS A 647 -56.21 -98.06 -77.48
N ASN A 648 -55.56 -98.46 -76.39
CA ASN A 648 -54.56 -97.66 -75.68
C ASN A 648 -53.29 -97.41 -76.49
N THR A 649 -52.84 -98.38 -77.30
CA THR A 649 -51.69 -98.22 -78.19
C THR A 649 -51.92 -97.10 -79.20
N THR A 650 -53.14 -97.02 -79.74
CA THR A 650 -53.56 -96.02 -80.74
C THR A 650 -53.75 -94.64 -80.11
N ASP A 651 -54.37 -94.61 -78.94
CA ASP A 651 -54.54 -93.40 -78.13
C ASP A 651 -53.19 -92.80 -77.69
N THR A 652 -52.17 -93.63 -77.47
CA THR A 652 -50.82 -93.20 -77.08
C THR A 652 -50.08 -92.51 -78.23
N ALA A 653 -50.13 -93.08 -79.43
CA ALA A 653 -49.45 -92.54 -80.60
C ALA A 653 -50.01 -91.14 -80.99
N VAL A 654 -51.34 -90.97 -80.94
CA VAL A 654 -52.01 -89.70 -81.24
C VAL A 654 -51.66 -88.62 -80.20
N LYS A 655 -51.56 -88.99 -78.92
CA LYS A 655 -51.18 -88.08 -77.83
C LYS A 655 -49.71 -87.61 -77.94
N GLU A 656 -48.81 -88.48 -78.36
CA GLU A 656 -47.37 -88.17 -78.51
C GLU A 656 -47.11 -87.02 -79.50
N THR A 657 -47.94 -86.91 -80.54
CA THR A 657 -47.85 -85.86 -81.56
C THR A 657 -48.29 -84.48 -81.03
N VAL A 658 -49.28 -84.44 -80.11
CA VAL A 658 -49.74 -83.22 -79.45
C VAL A 658 -48.71 -82.72 -78.42
N ASP A 659 -48.13 -83.63 -77.64
CA ASP A 659 -47.14 -83.30 -76.60
C ASP A 659 -45.84 -82.69 -77.18
N GLN A 660 -45.38 -83.14 -78.36
CA GLN A 660 -44.21 -82.57 -79.04
C GLN A 660 -44.43 -81.13 -79.51
N SER A 661 -45.66 -80.78 -79.89
CA SER A 661 -46.02 -79.44 -80.35
C SER A 661 -46.08 -78.43 -79.19
N ALA A 662 -46.58 -78.85 -78.02
CA ALA A 662 -46.60 -78.02 -76.80
C ALA A 662 -45.19 -77.70 -76.26
N LEU A 663 -44.23 -78.62 -76.41
CA LEU A 663 -42.83 -78.39 -76.03
C LEU A 663 -42.17 -77.28 -76.86
N GLN A 664 -42.45 -77.22 -78.16
CA GLN A 664 -41.88 -76.23 -79.06
C GLN A 664 -42.44 -74.82 -78.80
N ASP A 665 -43.71 -74.72 -78.40
CA ASP A 665 -44.35 -73.46 -77.94
C ASP A 665 -43.64 -72.85 -76.71
N ALA A 666 -43.34 -73.69 -75.71
CA ALA A 666 -42.70 -73.27 -74.46
C ALA A 666 -41.25 -72.77 -74.67
N LYS A 667 -40.49 -73.39 -75.57
CA LYS A 667 -39.13 -72.96 -75.94
C LYS A 667 -39.11 -71.54 -76.51
N ASN A 668 -40.09 -71.21 -77.36
CA ASN A 668 -40.18 -69.90 -78.00
C ASN A 668 -40.48 -68.77 -76.99
N LYS A 669 -41.31 -69.04 -75.97
CA LYS A 669 -41.58 -68.08 -74.89
C LYS A 669 -40.35 -67.87 -73.98
N ALA A 670 -39.69 -68.95 -73.57
CA ALA A 670 -38.56 -68.90 -72.64
C ALA A 670 -37.37 -68.09 -73.16
N LYS A 671 -37.08 -68.15 -74.48
CA LYS A 671 -36.03 -67.36 -75.11
C LYS A 671 -36.25 -65.85 -74.94
N LYS A 672 -37.50 -65.38 -75.12
CA LYS A 672 -37.86 -63.96 -75.06
C LYS A 672 -37.76 -63.39 -73.63
N ASP A 673 -38.07 -64.20 -72.62
CA ASP A 673 -38.05 -63.76 -71.22
C ASP A 673 -36.61 -63.59 -70.67
N LEU A 674 -35.65 -64.40 -71.12
CA LEU A 674 -34.23 -64.25 -70.72
C LEU A 674 -33.56 -63.02 -71.35
N GLU A 675 -33.86 -62.72 -72.62
CA GLU A 675 -33.34 -61.53 -73.31
C GLU A 675 -33.74 -60.23 -72.56
N ALA A 676 -34.97 -60.15 -72.04
CA ALA A 676 -35.45 -58.99 -71.29
C ALA A 676 -34.76 -58.82 -69.91
N LYS A 677 -34.48 -59.92 -69.20
CA LYS A 677 -33.81 -59.88 -67.87
C LYS A 677 -32.35 -59.42 -67.98
N ALA A 678 -31.62 -59.83 -69.01
CA ALA A 678 -30.23 -59.42 -69.22
C ALA A 678 -30.09 -57.88 -69.36
N ASP A 679 -31.00 -57.25 -70.10
CA ASP A 679 -31.01 -55.79 -70.30
C ASP A 679 -31.30 -55.01 -69.00
N GLU A 680 -32.17 -55.52 -68.13
CA GLU A 680 -32.45 -54.92 -66.83
C GLU A 680 -31.21 -54.94 -65.91
N THR A 681 -30.54 -56.09 -65.83
CA THR A 681 -29.36 -56.28 -64.97
C THR A 681 -28.18 -55.39 -65.38
N LYS A 682 -27.94 -55.22 -66.70
CA LYS A 682 -26.86 -54.35 -67.21
C LYS A 682 -27.08 -52.87 -66.85
N LYS A 683 -28.33 -52.39 -66.85
CA LYS A 683 -28.65 -51.00 -66.45
C LYS A 683 -28.38 -50.75 -64.96
N ALA A 684 -28.58 -51.75 -64.11
CA ALA A 684 -28.28 -51.63 -62.67
C ALA A 684 -26.76 -51.52 -62.41
N ILE A 685 -25.93 -52.24 -63.18
CA ILE A 685 -24.47 -52.18 -63.09
C ILE A 685 -23.92 -50.79 -63.47
N ASP A 686 -24.50 -50.13 -64.47
CA ASP A 686 -24.07 -48.80 -64.89
C ASP A 686 -24.18 -47.75 -63.78
N ALA A 687 -25.16 -47.88 -62.88
CA ALA A 687 -25.46 -46.93 -61.83
C ALA A 687 -24.52 -46.99 -60.59
N LEU A 688 -23.58 -47.93 -60.52
CA LEU A 688 -22.68 -48.10 -59.36
C LEU A 688 -21.56 -47.04 -59.32
N PRO A 689 -21.44 -46.17 -58.29
CA PRO A 689 -20.53 -45.01 -58.31
C PRO A 689 -19.08 -45.28 -57.86
N GLY A 690 -18.82 -46.40 -57.18
CA GLY A 690 -17.55 -46.74 -56.55
C GLY A 690 -16.71 -47.79 -57.28
N ILE A 691 -17.13 -48.20 -58.48
CA ILE A 691 -16.48 -49.24 -59.30
C ILE A 691 -15.93 -48.65 -60.59
N SER A 692 -14.77 -49.13 -61.02
CA SER A 692 -14.14 -48.70 -62.28
C SER A 692 -14.99 -49.09 -63.49
N GLN A 693 -14.90 -48.31 -64.57
CA GLN A 693 -15.61 -48.63 -65.82
C GLN A 693 -15.19 -50.00 -66.39
N GLU A 694 -13.92 -50.36 -66.22
CA GLU A 694 -13.37 -51.64 -66.66
C GLU A 694 -14.05 -52.85 -65.98
N ALA A 695 -14.30 -52.77 -64.67
CA ALA A 695 -15.00 -53.82 -63.93
C ALA A 695 -16.49 -53.91 -64.31
N LYS A 696 -17.14 -52.76 -64.60
CA LYS A 696 -18.52 -52.74 -65.12
C LYS A 696 -18.63 -53.40 -66.49
N ASP A 697 -17.71 -53.09 -67.40
CA ASP A 697 -17.73 -53.63 -68.76
C ASP A 697 -17.49 -55.15 -68.76
N LYS A 698 -16.62 -55.63 -67.87
CA LYS A 698 -16.38 -57.07 -67.66
C LYS A 698 -17.64 -57.80 -67.18
N ALA A 699 -18.32 -57.29 -66.16
CA ALA A 699 -19.55 -57.91 -65.63
C ALA A 699 -20.70 -57.94 -66.65
N LYS A 700 -20.80 -56.92 -67.51
CA LYS A 700 -21.77 -56.93 -68.63
C LYS A 700 -21.45 -58.01 -69.66
N GLY A 701 -20.18 -58.26 -69.96
CA GLY A 701 -19.75 -59.35 -70.83
C GLY A 701 -20.09 -60.73 -70.25
N GLU A 702 -19.89 -60.92 -68.94
CA GLU A 702 -20.26 -62.17 -68.26
C GLU A 702 -21.79 -62.41 -68.27
N ILE A 703 -22.61 -61.35 -68.20
CA ILE A 703 -24.08 -61.45 -68.39
C ILE A 703 -24.43 -61.87 -69.82
N ASP A 704 -23.73 -61.36 -70.83
CA ASP A 704 -23.94 -61.77 -72.23
C ASP A 704 -23.60 -63.25 -72.45
N ASP A 705 -22.53 -63.73 -71.85
CA ASP A 705 -22.14 -65.15 -71.91
C ASP A 705 -23.17 -66.06 -71.23
N ALA A 706 -23.68 -65.66 -70.05
CA ALA A 706 -24.75 -66.38 -69.35
C ALA A 706 -26.05 -66.42 -70.17
N LEU A 707 -26.43 -65.30 -70.80
CA LEU A 707 -27.62 -65.23 -71.68
C LEU A 707 -27.50 -66.22 -72.84
N ASN A 708 -26.37 -66.21 -73.55
CA ASN A 708 -26.17 -67.06 -74.72
C ASN A 708 -26.21 -68.55 -74.34
N LYS A 709 -25.56 -68.92 -73.23
CA LYS A 709 -25.60 -70.29 -72.70
C LYS A 709 -27.00 -70.71 -72.27
N GLY A 710 -27.77 -69.82 -71.65
CA GLY A 710 -29.16 -70.06 -71.29
C GLY A 710 -30.06 -70.33 -72.50
N ILE A 711 -29.88 -69.55 -73.58
CA ILE A 711 -30.59 -69.74 -74.85
C ILE A 711 -30.24 -71.09 -75.50
N GLU A 712 -28.96 -71.50 -75.47
CA GLU A 712 -28.53 -72.82 -75.97
C GLU A 712 -29.15 -73.98 -75.17
N ASN A 713 -29.18 -73.85 -73.84
CA ASN A 713 -29.78 -74.85 -72.95
C ASN A 713 -31.29 -74.99 -73.21
N ILE A 714 -32.02 -73.87 -73.40
CA ILE A 714 -33.45 -73.87 -73.78
C ILE A 714 -33.67 -74.62 -75.11
N ALA A 715 -32.81 -74.38 -76.11
CA ALA A 715 -32.91 -75.06 -77.41
C ALA A 715 -32.74 -76.59 -77.27
N SER A 716 -31.86 -77.03 -76.38
CA SER A 716 -31.55 -78.45 -76.13
C SER A 716 -32.53 -79.20 -75.22
N GLY A 717 -33.40 -78.49 -74.48
CA GLY A 717 -34.36 -79.08 -73.53
C GLY A 717 -35.33 -80.05 -74.20
N LYS A 718 -35.63 -81.16 -73.53
CA LYS A 718 -36.51 -82.22 -74.08
C LYS A 718 -37.90 -82.22 -73.47
N THR A 719 -38.09 -81.51 -72.37
CA THR A 719 -39.37 -81.31 -71.67
C THR A 719 -39.58 -79.83 -71.34
N VAL A 720 -40.81 -79.45 -71.04
CA VAL A 720 -41.12 -78.07 -70.60
C VAL A 720 -40.44 -77.76 -69.26
N GLU A 721 -40.25 -78.77 -68.40
CA GLU A 721 -39.50 -78.65 -67.14
C GLU A 721 -38.01 -78.39 -67.37
N ASP A 722 -37.38 -79.02 -68.36
CA ASP A 722 -35.98 -78.73 -68.73
C ASP A 722 -35.81 -77.26 -69.17
N VAL A 723 -36.78 -76.74 -69.93
CA VAL A 723 -36.78 -75.35 -70.43
C VAL A 723 -36.98 -74.36 -69.28
N ASN A 724 -37.91 -74.62 -68.37
CA ASN A 724 -38.13 -73.77 -67.19
C ASN A 724 -36.93 -73.79 -66.24
N LYS A 725 -36.28 -74.95 -66.08
CA LYS A 725 -35.04 -75.08 -65.30
C LYS A 725 -33.91 -74.23 -65.90
N ALA A 726 -33.69 -74.28 -67.20
CA ALA A 726 -32.68 -73.47 -67.90
C ALA A 726 -32.91 -71.95 -67.71
N VAL A 727 -34.16 -71.48 -67.71
CA VAL A 727 -34.50 -70.08 -67.40
C VAL A 727 -34.12 -69.72 -65.96
N SER A 728 -34.56 -70.50 -64.98
CA SER A 728 -34.32 -70.22 -63.55
C SER A 728 -32.83 -70.22 -63.18
N GLU A 729 -32.06 -71.16 -63.74
CA GLU A 729 -30.61 -71.26 -63.53
C GLU A 729 -29.88 -70.06 -64.13
N THR A 730 -30.25 -69.64 -65.35
CA THR A 730 -29.64 -68.48 -66.02
C THR A 730 -29.97 -67.16 -65.33
N GLN A 731 -31.20 -66.99 -64.84
CA GLN A 731 -31.59 -65.82 -64.05
C GLN A 731 -30.78 -65.71 -62.75
N THR A 732 -30.56 -66.84 -62.07
CA THR A 732 -29.76 -66.90 -60.84
C THR A 732 -28.30 -66.53 -61.11
N GLU A 733 -27.72 -66.99 -62.23
CA GLU A 733 -26.34 -66.67 -62.62
C GLU A 733 -26.16 -65.16 -62.90
N MET A 734 -27.12 -64.51 -63.58
CA MET A 734 -27.08 -63.06 -63.82
C MET A 734 -27.23 -62.22 -62.53
N ASP A 735 -28.12 -62.61 -61.61
CA ASP A 735 -28.29 -61.92 -60.33
C ASP A 735 -27.04 -62.06 -59.46
N ALA A 736 -26.37 -63.21 -59.47
CA ALA A 736 -25.11 -63.43 -58.75
C ALA A 736 -23.97 -62.51 -59.25
N ILE A 737 -23.87 -62.27 -60.57
CA ILE A 737 -22.87 -61.35 -61.16
C ILE A 737 -23.13 -59.90 -60.69
N LYS A 738 -24.40 -59.46 -60.70
CA LYS A 738 -24.80 -58.13 -60.21
C LYS A 738 -24.50 -57.94 -58.72
N ASP A 739 -24.82 -58.94 -57.90
CA ASP A 739 -24.63 -58.88 -56.45
C ASP A 739 -23.13 -58.84 -56.08
N ALA A 740 -22.29 -59.59 -56.79
CA ALA A 740 -20.84 -59.56 -56.61
C ALA A 740 -20.26 -58.15 -56.86
N LEU A 741 -20.64 -57.50 -57.96
CA LEU A 741 -20.15 -56.15 -58.29
C LEU A 741 -20.73 -55.07 -57.36
N THR A 742 -21.97 -55.26 -56.87
CA THR A 742 -22.59 -54.38 -55.87
C THR A 742 -21.86 -54.46 -54.52
N LYS A 743 -21.40 -55.66 -54.13
CA LYS A 743 -20.58 -55.87 -52.94
C LYS A 743 -19.22 -55.19 -53.07
N GLU A 744 -18.53 -55.37 -54.21
CA GLU A 744 -17.24 -54.71 -54.47
C GLU A 744 -17.35 -53.17 -54.45
N ASN A 745 -18.49 -52.62 -54.92
CA ASN A 745 -18.77 -51.18 -54.88
C ASN A 745 -18.84 -50.65 -53.45
N PHE A 746 -19.52 -51.39 -52.58
CA PHE A 746 -19.64 -51.05 -51.17
C PHE A 746 -18.27 -51.14 -50.47
N GLU A 747 -17.53 -52.23 -50.68
CA GLU A 747 -16.19 -52.43 -50.09
C GLU A 747 -15.19 -51.34 -50.52
N SER A 748 -15.23 -50.91 -51.79
CA SER A 748 -14.35 -49.85 -52.31
C SER A 748 -14.65 -48.47 -51.70
N ILE A 749 -15.93 -48.13 -51.49
CA ILE A 749 -16.33 -46.88 -50.86
C ILE A 749 -15.98 -46.87 -49.36
N GLU A 750 -16.23 -47.96 -48.64
CA GLU A 750 -15.87 -48.07 -47.22
C GLU A 750 -14.35 -47.98 -47.02
N LYS A 751 -13.57 -48.68 -47.85
CA LYS A 751 -12.10 -48.58 -47.78
C LYS A 751 -11.60 -47.13 -47.97
N LEU A 752 -12.18 -46.38 -48.90
CA LEU A 752 -11.79 -44.99 -49.14
C LEU A 752 -12.13 -44.07 -47.95
N LYS A 753 -13.27 -44.29 -47.27
CA LYS A 753 -13.61 -43.57 -46.02
C LYS A 753 -12.58 -43.84 -44.94
N ASP A 754 -12.22 -45.10 -44.73
CA ASP A 754 -11.25 -45.50 -43.70
C ASP A 754 -9.86 -44.94 -43.97
N ASP A 755 -9.38 -44.99 -45.22
CA ASP A 755 -8.10 -44.41 -45.63
C ASP A 755 -8.05 -42.89 -45.38
N LYS A 756 -9.16 -42.17 -45.61
CA LYS A 756 -9.25 -40.71 -45.36
C LYS A 756 -9.39 -40.36 -43.88
N LYS A 757 -10.12 -41.15 -43.09
CA LYS A 757 -10.13 -41.01 -41.62
C LYS A 757 -8.72 -41.21 -41.04
N ALA A 758 -8.01 -42.24 -41.49
CA ALA A 758 -6.62 -42.49 -41.08
C ALA A 758 -5.69 -41.34 -41.47
N SER A 759 -5.82 -40.83 -42.70
CA SER A 759 -5.05 -39.67 -43.17
C SER A 759 -5.35 -38.39 -42.38
N LEU A 760 -6.61 -38.19 -41.97
CA LEU A 760 -7.01 -37.04 -41.16
C LEU A 760 -6.47 -37.15 -39.73
N ASN A 761 -6.50 -38.34 -39.12
CA ASN A 761 -5.86 -38.62 -37.83
C ASN A 761 -4.35 -38.34 -37.88
N ALA A 762 -3.66 -38.75 -38.96
CA ALA A 762 -2.24 -38.47 -39.12
C ALA A 762 -1.94 -36.96 -39.22
N GLU A 763 -2.81 -36.17 -39.86
CA GLU A 763 -2.67 -34.72 -39.91
C GLU A 763 -2.95 -34.06 -38.55
N ALA A 764 -3.93 -34.60 -37.81
CA ALA A 764 -4.23 -34.18 -36.45
C ALA A 764 -3.05 -34.42 -35.50
N GLU A 765 -2.39 -35.56 -35.57
CA GLU A 765 -1.20 -35.84 -34.74
C GLU A 765 -0.05 -34.87 -35.05
N LYS A 766 0.23 -34.57 -36.33
CA LYS A 766 1.21 -33.53 -36.69
C LYS A 766 0.84 -32.15 -36.14
N ALA A 767 -0.45 -31.79 -36.18
CA ALA A 767 -0.94 -30.54 -35.64
C ALA A 767 -0.80 -30.48 -34.10
N LYS A 768 -1.04 -31.60 -33.41
CA LYS A 768 -0.83 -31.73 -31.95
C LYS A 768 0.66 -31.63 -31.59
N GLU A 769 1.54 -32.25 -32.38
CA GLU A 769 3.00 -32.13 -32.22
C GLU A 769 3.47 -30.69 -32.41
N ALA A 770 2.97 -29.97 -33.42
CA ALA A 770 3.26 -28.56 -33.63
C ALA A 770 2.81 -27.70 -32.43
N ILE A 771 1.63 -27.97 -31.86
CA ILE A 771 1.13 -27.31 -30.64
C ILE A 771 2.02 -27.62 -29.43
N ASP A 772 2.53 -28.85 -29.31
CA ASP A 772 3.43 -29.21 -28.20
C ASP A 772 4.74 -28.42 -28.20
N GLN A 773 5.24 -28.06 -29.39
CA GLN A 773 6.47 -27.28 -29.57
C GLN A 773 6.34 -25.79 -29.26
N LEU A 774 5.13 -25.28 -29.01
CA LEU A 774 4.89 -23.87 -28.64
C LEU A 774 5.39 -23.62 -27.20
N GLU A 775 6.52 -22.95 -27.03
CA GLU A 775 7.22 -22.87 -25.74
C GLU A 775 6.51 -21.98 -24.70
N ASN A 776 5.75 -20.98 -25.14
CA ASN A 776 5.16 -19.93 -24.30
C ASN A 776 3.69 -20.23 -23.96
N LEU A 777 3.01 -21.06 -24.75
CA LEU A 777 1.63 -21.46 -24.52
C LEU A 777 1.53 -22.40 -23.29
N SER A 778 0.55 -22.15 -22.42
CA SER A 778 0.34 -22.97 -21.22
C SER A 778 -0.05 -24.40 -21.57
N GLN A 779 0.27 -25.36 -20.69
CA GLN A 779 -0.12 -26.76 -20.89
C GLN A 779 -1.64 -26.93 -21.03
N SER A 780 -2.42 -26.17 -20.26
CA SER A 780 -3.89 -26.16 -20.33
C SER A 780 -4.39 -25.66 -21.70
N ASP A 781 -3.80 -24.60 -22.24
CA ASP A 781 -4.22 -24.06 -23.53
C ASP A 781 -3.77 -24.92 -24.71
N LYS A 782 -2.61 -25.58 -24.61
CA LYS A 782 -2.21 -26.65 -25.52
C LYS A 782 -3.26 -27.77 -25.53
N GLU A 783 -3.68 -28.25 -24.36
CA GLU A 783 -4.71 -29.29 -24.25
C GLU A 783 -6.07 -28.84 -24.82
N LYS A 784 -6.48 -27.58 -24.61
CA LYS A 784 -7.69 -27.03 -25.24
C LYS A 784 -7.58 -27.05 -26.76
N ALA A 785 -6.47 -26.61 -27.34
CA ALA A 785 -6.26 -26.62 -28.79
C ALA A 785 -6.27 -28.06 -29.35
N LYS A 786 -5.65 -29.02 -28.65
CA LYS A 786 -5.69 -30.45 -29.02
C LYS A 786 -7.12 -31.02 -28.97
N LYS A 787 -7.91 -30.68 -27.95
CA LYS A 787 -9.32 -31.07 -27.87
C LYS A 787 -10.15 -30.52 -29.03
N VAL A 788 -9.87 -29.30 -29.49
CA VAL A 788 -10.52 -28.71 -30.68
C VAL A 788 -10.13 -29.48 -31.94
N ILE A 789 -8.86 -29.89 -32.08
CA ILE A 789 -8.41 -30.78 -33.16
C ILE A 789 -9.16 -32.12 -33.09
N ASP A 790 -9.22 -32.78 -31.93
CA ASP A 790 -9.95 -34.05 -31.76
C ASP A 790 -11.42 -33.92 -32.13
N LYS A 791 -12.07 -32.82 -31.71
CA LYS A 791 -13.45 -32.52 -32.09
C LYS A 791 -13.59 -32.34 -33.61
N THR A 792 -12.68 -31.60 -34.23
CA THR A 792 -12.69 -31.35 -35.69
C THR A 792 -12.55 -32.65 -36.48
N VAL A 793 -11.65 -33.54 -36.04
CA VAL A 793 -11.47 -34.88 -36.60
C VAL A 793 -12.74 -35.71 -36.45
N ASN A 794 -13.33 -35.76 -35.25
CA ASN A 794 -14.56 -36.53 -35.00
C ASN A 794 -15.76 -36.03 -35.81
N ASP A 795 -15.91 -34.70 -35.94
CA ASP A 795 -16.95 -34.07 -36.74
C ASP A 795 -16.78 -34.41 -38.23
N ALA A 796 -15.55 -34.40 -38.74
CA ALA A 796 -15.24 -34.80 -40.12
C ALA A 796 -15.41 -36.31 -40.34
N ALA A 797 -15.01 -37.16 -39.38
CA ALA A 797 -15.21 -38.61 -39.44
C ALA A 797 -16.70 -38.98 -39.49
N SER A 798 -17.53 -38.33 -38.67
CA SER A 798 -18.99 -38.50 -38.68
C SER A 798 -19.64 -38.08 -40.00
N LYS A 799 -19.06 -37.08 -40.68
CA LYS A 799 -19.48 -36.68 -42.04
C LYS A 799 -19.01 -37.68 -43.10
N LEU A 800 -17.79 -38.22 -42.97
CA LEU A 800 -17.26 -39.26 -43.85
C LEU A 800 -18.10 -40.55 -43.81
N ASP A 801 -18.61 -40.94 -42.64
CA ASP A 801 -19.50 -42.11 -42.51
C ASP A 801 -20.75 -42.02 -43.39
N LYS A 802 -21.28 -40.80 -43.54
CA LYS A 802 -22.49 -40.50 -44.32
C LYS A 802 -22.23 -40.28 -45.82
N ALA A 803 -20.96 -40.20 -46.23
CA ALA A 803 -20.62 -39.95 -47.63
C ALA A 803 -20.91 -41.19 -48.49
N THR A 804 -21.58 -41.00 -49.63
CA THR A 804 -21.97 -42.10 -50.54
C THR A 804 -21.21 -42.07 -51.86
N THR A 805 -20.41 -41.02 -52.10
CA THR A 805 -19.60 -40.87 -53.31
C THR A 805 -18.14 -40.55 -52.98
N PRO A 806 -17.18 -40.97 -53.83
CA PRO A 806 -15.76 -40.60 -53.65
C PRO A 806 -15.50 -39.09 -53.61
N SER A 807 -16.27 -38.30 -54.36
CA SER A 807 -16.11 -36.83 -54.40
C SER A 807 -16.48 -36.17 -53.07
N ASP A 808 -17.55 -36.64 -52.41
CA ASP A 808 -17.96 -36.12 -51.11
C ASP A 808 -16.90 -36.43 -50.04
N ILE A 809 -16.33 -37.64 -50.10
CA ILE A 809 -15.26 -38.11 -49.21
C ILE A 809 -14.03 -37.19 -49.29
N ASP A 810 -13.56 -36.88 -50.50
CA ASP A 810 -12.41 -36.00 -50.69
C ASP A 810 -12.68 -34.55 -50.23
N SER A 811 -13.88 -34.02 -50.49
CA SER A 811 -14.24 -32.66 -50.04
C SER A 811 -14.28 -32.54 -48.52
N ILE A 812 -14.84 -33.55 -47.83
CA ILE A 812 -14.92 -33.58 -46.37
C ILE A 812 -13.51 -33.67 -45.76
N TYR A 813 -12.65 -34.53 -46.33
CA TYR A 813 -11.26 -34.66 -45.88
C TYR A 813 -10.49 -33.34 -46.00
N ASN A 814 -10.54 -32.68 -47.16
CA ASN A 814 -9.80 -31.43 -47.39
C ASN A 814 -10.29 -30.31 -46.47
N GLN A 815 -11.61 -30.19 -46.26
CA GLN A 815 -12.16 -29.21 -45.32
C GLN A 815 -11.71 -29.50 -43.88
N GLY A 816 -11.74 -30.77 -43.45
CA GLY A 816 -11.26 -31.18 -42.13
C GLY A 816 -9.78 -30.87 -41.93
N LYS A 817 -8.95 -31.10 -42.95
CA LYS A 817 -7.53 -30.74 -42.95
C LYS A 817 -7.31 -29.23 -42.79
N ASP A 818 -8.03 -28.42 -43.55
CA ASP A 818 -7.93 -26.95 -43.46
C ASP A 818 -8.38 -26.43 -42.09
N ASP A 819 -9.43 -27.01 -41.51
CA ASP A 819 -9.94 -26.62 -40.20
C ASP A 819 -8.96 -27.00 -39.08
N ILE A 820 -8.28 -28.15 -39.16
CA ILE A 820 -7.16 -28.50 -38.27
C ILE A 820 -6.04 -27.45 -38.38
N GLY A 821 -5.66 -27.06 -39.60
CA GLY A 821 -4.62 -26.05 -39.83
C GLY A 821 -4.94 -24.68 -39.20
N LYS A 822 -6.21 -24.23 -39.24
CA LYS A 822 -6.64 -22.98 -38.59
C LYS A 822 -6.47 -23.01 -37.07
N VAL A 823 -6.63 -24.18 -36.44
CA VAL A 823 -6.41 -24.32 -34.99
C VAL A 823 -4.94 -24.11 -34.64
N VAL A 824 -4.03 -24.66 -35.45
CA VAL A 824 -2.57 -24.49 -35.27
C VAL A 824 -2.18 -23.02 -35.41
N VAL A 825 -2.61 -22.34 -36.48
CA VAL A 825 -2.31 -20.91 -36.69
C VAL A 825 -2.81 -20.04 -35.53
N LYS A 826 -4.00 -20.36 -34.98
CA LYS A 826 -4.52 -19.65 -33.80
C LYS A 826 -3.67 -19.89 -32.55
N ALA A 827 -3.17 -21.10 -32.35
CA ALA A 827 -2.28 -21.43 -31.24
C ALA A 827 -0.92 -20.74 -31.36
N GLU A 828 -0.32 -20.73 -32.56
CA GLU A 828 0.93 -20.01 -32.87
C GLU A 828 0.79 -18.50 -32.61
N LEU A 829 -0.35 -17.90 -32.96
CA LEU A 829 -0.63 -16.50 -32.66
C LEU A 829 -0.65 -16.23 -31.15
N TYR A 830 -1.30 -17.08 -30.36
CA TYR A 830 -1.34 -16.90 -28.91
C TYR A 830 0.04 -17.09 -28.28
N ASP A 831 0.82 -18.07 -28.73
CA ASP A 831 2.20 -18.27 -28.25
C ASP A 831 3.07 -17.03 -28.52
N ALA A 832 3.01 -16.49 -29.74
CA ALA A 832 3.76 -15.29 -30.11
C ALA A 832 3.36 -14.07 -29.26
N LYS A 833 2.07 -13.89 -28.96
CA LYS A 833 1.57 -12.81 -28.09
C LYS A 833 2.10 -12.95 -26.66
N ILE A 834 2.06 -14.15 -26.09
CA ILE A 834 2.57 -14.40 -24.74
C ILE A 834 4.06 -14.05 -24.67
N LYS A 835 4.84 -14.50 -25.65
CA LYS A 835 6.27 -14.17 -25.72
C LYS A 835 6.51 -12.66 -25.82
N ALA A 836 5.77 -11.97 -26.70
CA ALA A 836 5.91 -10.54 -26.89
C ALA A 836 5.56 -9.74 -25.62
N ILE A 837 4.51 -10.13 -24.89
CA ILE A 837 4.15 -9.49 -23.61
C ILE A 837 5.24 -9.74 -22.56
N ALA A 838 5.83 -10.94 -22.51
CA ALA A 838 6.94 -11.23 -21.60
C ALA A 838 8.19 -10.37 -21.92
N ASP A 839 8.56 -10.26 -23.19
CA ASP A 839 9.68 -9.41 -23.64
C ASP A 839 9.42 -7.93 -23.32
N LEU A 840 8.18 -7.44 -23.52
CA LEU A 840 7.77 -6.08 -23.21
C LEU A 840 7.81 -5.79 -21.70
N ASN A 841 7.34 -6.72 -20.86
CA ASN A 841 7.41 -6.62 -19.40
C ASN A 841 8.87 -6.57 -18.93
N ALA A 842 9.74 -7.41 -19.49
CA ALA A 842 11.16 -7.40 -19.18
C ALA A 842 11.81 -6.06 -19.54
N LYS A 843 11.43 -5.46 -20.68
CA LYS A 843 11.89 -4.14 -21.07
C LYS A 843 11.38 -3.04 -20.13
N ALA A 844 10.12 -3.11 -19.69
CA ALA A 844 9.57 -2.16 -18.73
C ALA A 844 10.36 -2.22 -17.40
N GLU A 845 10.68 -3.41 -16.89
CA GLU A 845 11.53 -3.58 -15.71
C GLU A 845 12.95 -3.03 -15.89
N GLU A 846 13.56 -3.24 -17.07
CA GLU A 846 14.85 -2.64 -17.40
C GLU A 846 14.80 -1.11 -17.31
N VAL A 847 13.77 -0.49 -17.90
CA VAL A 847 13.58 0.97 -17.85
C VAL A 847 13.31 1.46 -16.43
N ARG A 848 12.50 0.74 -15.63
CA ARG A 848 12.28 1.07 -14.21
C ARG A 848 13.58 1.12 -13.44
N LYS A 849 14.45 0.12 -13.64
CA LYS A 849 15.77 0.08 -13.00
C LYS A 849 16.66 1.23 -13.46
N GLN A 850 16.73 1.48 -14.77
CA GLN A 850 17.51 2.59 -15.33
C GLN A 850 17.04 3.95 -14.81
N ILE A 851 15.76 4.13 -14.49
CA ILE A 851 15.25 5.36 -13.88
C ILE A 851 15.51 5.40 -12.37
N ALA A 852 15.41 4.28 -11.66
CA ALA A 852 15.70 4.19 -10.23
C ALA A 852 17.17 4.54 -9.91
N ASP A 853 18.10 4.13 -10.79
CA ASP A 853 19.54 4.36 -10.64
C ASP A 853 19.96 5.83 -10.90
N LYS A 854 19.04 6.72 -11.32
CA LYS A 854 19.31 8.14 -11.59
C LYS A 854 19.28 8.97 -10.30
N PRO A 855 20.42 9.48 -9.80
CA PRO A 855 20.55 10.02 -8.45
C PRO A 855 19.92 11.39 -8.25
N ALA A 856 19.75 12.19 -9.32
CA ALA A 856 19.20 13.54 -9.24
C ALA A 856 17.68 13.62 -9.47
N LEU A 857 17.01 12.50 -9.75
CA LEU A 857 15.55 12.47 -9.78
C LEU A 857 14.97 12.52 -8.38
N THR A 858 13.82 13.19 -8.23
CA THR A 858 13.03 13.16 -6.99
C THR A 858 12.17 11.91 -6.91
N ASP A 859 11.71 11.54 -5.71
CA ASP A 859 10.78 10.41 -5.55
C ASP A 859 9.47 10.61 -6.31
N GLN A 860 8.99 11.86 -6.39
CA GLN A 860 7.82 12.21 -7.18
C GLN A 860 8.06 12.00 -8.68
N GLN A 861 9.22 12.40 -9.22
CA GLN A 861 9.57 12.15 -10.61
C GLN A 861 9.71 10.65 -10.91
N ARG A 862 10.30 9.86 -9.99
CA ARG A 862 10.37 8.39 -10.11
C ARG A 862 8.98 7.76 -10.11
N LYS A 863 8.06 8.27 -9.28
CA LYS A 863 6.66 7.83 -9.27
C LYS A 863 5.95 8.13 -10.58
N GLU A 864 6.05 9.37 -11.08
CA GLU A 864 5.49 9.77 -12.38
C GLU A 864 6.04 8.91 -13.52
N ALA A 865 7.34 8.60 -13.52
CA ALA A 865 7.94 7.71 -14.51
C ALA A 865 7.32 6.31 -14.48
N ASN A 866 7.14 5.75 -13.28
CA ASN A 866 6.49 4.45 -13.11
C ASN A 866 5.04 4.47 -13.58
N ASP A 867 4.30 5.55 -13.34
CA ASP A 867 2.93 5.72 -13.82
C ASP A 867 2.89 5.79 -15.36
N GLU A 868 3.79 6.54 -16.00
CA GLU A 868 3.93 6.60 -17.46
C GLU A 868 4.33 5.24 -18.07
N ILE A 869 5.25 4.51 -17.42
CA ILE A 869 5.64 3.14 -17.81
C ILE A 869 4.44 2.21 -17.72
N ASN A 870 3.69 2.25 -16.62
CA ASN A 870 2.52 1.39 -16.41
C ASN A 870 1.44 1.65 -17.47
N GLN A 871 1.19 2.92 -17.78
CA GLN A 871 0.23 3.29 -18.82
C GLN A 871 0.68 2.83 -20.21
N THR A 872 1.96 3.03 -20.54
CA THR A 872 2.54 2.59 -21.82
C THR A 872 2.52 1.08 -21.95
N LEU A 873 2.88 0.37 -20.89
CA LEU A 873 2.84 -1.08 -20.82
C LEU A 873 1.42 -1.61 -21.02
N ALA A 874 0.42 -1.03 -20.35
CA ALA A 874 -0.98 -1.40 -20.54
C ALA A 874 -1.46 -1.18 -21.98
N ASN A 875 -1.14 -0.04 -22.58
CA ASN A 875 -1.50 0.28 -23.96
C ASN A 875 -0.82 -0.66 -24.97
N ALA A 876 0.48 -0.93 -24.79
CA ALA A 876 1.25 -1.80 -25.66
C ALA A 876 0.82 -3.26 -25.55
N THR A 877 0.58 -3.77 -24.32
CA THR A 877 0.00 -5.10 -24.08
C THR A 877 -1.35 -5.23 -24.78
N LYS A 878 -2.24 -4.24 -24.65
CA LYS A 878 -3.52 -4.25 -25.33
C LYS A 878 -3.39 -4.32 -26.86
N ARG A 879 -2.47 -3.57 -27.48
CA ARG A 879 -2.20 -3.67 -28.94
C ARG A 879 -1.75 -5.08 -29.35
N ILE A 880 -0.92 -5.73 -28.54
CA ILE A 880 -0.47 -7.11 -28.76
C ILE A 880 -1.63 -8.10 -28.59
N GLU A 881 -2.48 -7.91 -27.58
CA GLU A 881 -3.64 -8.77 -27.33
C GLU A 881 -4.73 -8.65 -28.39
N ASP A 882 -4.98 -7.43 -28.89
CA ASP A 882 -6.06 -7.13 -29.83
C ASP A 882 -5.77 -7.59 -31.27
N THR A 883 -4.49 -7.76 -31.67
CA THR A 883 -4.18 -8.16 -33.06
C THR A 883 -4.65 -9.59 -33.37
N THR A 884 -5.23 -9.81 -34.55
CA THR A 884 -5.61 -11.14 -35.04
C THR A 884 -4.62 -11.71 -36.06
N VAL A 885 -3.55 -10.98 -36.35
CA VAL A 885 -2.56 -11.30 -37.38
C VAL A 885 -1.20 -11.50 -36.73
N ILE A 886 -0.62 -12.69 -36.88
CA ILE A 886 0.63 -13.07 -36.21
C ILE A 886 1.82 -12.20 -36.61
N THR A 887 1.84 -11.66 -37.82
CA THR A 887 2.91 -10.78 -38.32
C THR A 887 2.92 -9.40 -37.67
N ASP A 888 1.83 -8.97 -37.05
CA ASP A 888 1.75 -7.65 -36.41
C ASP A 888 2.29 -7.68 -34.97
N VAL A 889 2.39 -8.86 -34.36
CA VAL A 889 2.87 -9.02 -32.97
C VAL A 889 4.28 -8.45 -32.78
N PRO A 890 5.29 -8.74 -33.64
CA PRO A 890 6.61 -8.15 -33.52
C PRO A 890 6.63 -6.62 -33.71
N GLU A 891 5.75 -6.06 -34.55
CA GLU A 891 5.68 -4.61 -34.80
C GLU A 891 5.03 -3.88 -33.61
N ASN A 892 3.99 -4.46 -33.02
CA ASN A 892 3.37 -3.95 -31.80
C ASN A 892 4.32 -4.02 -30.60
N LEU A 893 5.09 -5.10 -30.47
CA LEU A 893 6.17 -5.21 -29.48
C LEU A 893 7.21 -4.11 -29.67
N LYS A 894 7.73 -3.96 -30.90
CA LYS A 894 8.71 -2.93 -31.22
C LYS A 894 8.21 -1.54 -30.85
N THR A 895 6.97 -1.22 -31.18
CA THR A 895 6.35 0.07 -30.86
C THR A 895 6.29 0.30 -29.34
N GLY A 896 5.88 -0.72 -28.57
CA GLY A 896 5.87 -0.63 -27.09
C GLY A 896 7.27 -0.45 -26.49
N ILE A 897 8.28 -1.13 -27.03
CA ILE A 897 9.68 -0.94 -26.61
C ILE A 897 10.17 0.47 -26.92
N ASP A 898 9.92 0.98 -28.13
CA ASP A 898 10.32 2.34 -28.54
C ASP A 898 9.66 3.41 -27.63
N GLU A 899 8.41 3.21 -27.21
CA GLU A 899 7.70 4.09 -26.29
C GLU A 899 8.31 4.05 -24.87
N LEU A 900 8.68 2.86 -24.37
CA LEU A 900 9.36 2.71 -23.07
C LEU A 900 10.77 3.36 -23.08
N ASP A 901 11.53 3.17 -24.16
CA ASP A 901 12.84 3.82 -24.33
C ASP A 901 12.71 5.36 -24.41
N ALA A 902 11.61 5.87 -24.96
CA ALA A 902 11.34 7.31 -24.97
C ALA A 902 11.11 7.88 -23.56
N ILE A 903 10.45 7.12 -22.67
CA ILE A 903 10.27 7.50 -21.25
C ILE A 903 11.63 7.55 -20.55
N GLU A 904 12.45 6.52 -20.70
CA GLU A 904 13.81 6.47 -20.14
C GLU A 904 14.60 7.74 -20.48
N LYS A 905 14.61 8.09 -21.77
CA LYS A 905 15.32 9.26 -22.31
C LYS A 905 14.79 10.60 -21.77
N ASN A 906 13.48 10.70 -21.54
CA ASN A 906 12.86 11.88 -20.92
C ASN A 906 13.37 12.06 -19.47
N TYR A 907 13.39 10.98 -18.70
CA TYR A 907 13.85 11.01 -17.32
C TYR A 907 15.37 11.12 -17.17
N GLU A 908 16.16 10.70 -18.16
CA GLU A 908 17.59 11.04 -18.26
C GLU A 908 17.80 12.54 -18.44
N ALA A 909 16.99 13.20 -19.29
CA ALA A 909 17.05 14.64 -19.46
C ALA A 909 16.63 15.40 -18.18
N LYS A 910 15.59 14.92 -17.47
CA LYS A 910 15.19 15.48 -16.17
C LYS A 910 16.28 15.30 -15.10
N ASN A 911 16.91 14.14 -15.02
CA ASN A 911 18.03 13.87 -14.11
C ASN A 911 19.18 14.85 -14.35
N THR A 912 19.57 15.02 -15.61
CA THR A 912 20.61 15.98 -16.02
C THR A 912 20.22 17.41 -15.59
N SER A 913 18.99 17.83 -15.91
CA SER A 913 18.51 19.18 -15.57
C SER A 913 18.47 19.44 -14.06
N ASN A 914 18.07 18.46 -13.24
CA ASN A 914 18.05 18.58 -11.79
C ASN A 914 19.47 18.67 -11.21
N LEU A 915 20.39 17.85 -11.73
CA LEU A 915 21.79 17.88 -11.32
C LEU A 915 22.45 19.21 -11.68
N ASP A 916 22.25 19.71 -12.91
CA ASP A 916 22.74 21.01 -13.35
C ASP A 916 22.20 22.14 -12.46
N LYS A 917 20.92 22.06 -12.10
CA LYS A 917 20.31 23.04 -11.20
C LYS A 917 20.92 22.99 -9.80
N LYS A 918 21.11 21.79 -9.24
CA LYS A 918 21.79 21.61 -7.94
C LYS A 918 23.21 22.16 -7.97
N LYS A 919 23.97 21.93 -9.05
CA LYS A 919 25.31 22.51 -9.23
C LYS A 919 25.27 24.03 -9.22
N GLU A 920 24.34 24.64 -9.97
CA GLU A 920 24.18 26.10 -10.02
C GLU A 920 23.86 26.68 -8.63
N ASP A 921 22.88 26.12 -7.94
CA ASP A 921 22.42 26.60 -6.63
C ASP A 921 23.51 26.45 -5.57
N SER A 922 24.23 25.31 -5.54
CA SER A 922 25.33 25.07 -4.60
C SER A 922 26.53 25.99 -4.83
N LYS A 923 26.86 26.33 -6.09
CA LYS A 923 27.91 27.32 -6.36
C LYS A 923 27.50 28.71 -5.87
N SER A 924 26.24 29.08 -6.05
CA SER A 924 25.71 30.36 -5.53
C SER A 924 25.73 30.42 -4.01
N GLU A 925 25.44 29.31 -3.33
CA GLU A 925 25.54 29.22 -1.87
C GLU A 925 26.99 29.41 -1.38
N LEU A 926 27.96 28.73 -2.02
CA LEU A 926 29.37 28.87 -1.68
C LEU A 926 29.89 30.28 -1.91
N ASP A 927 29.46 30.95 -2.98
CA ASP A 927 29.78 32.36 -3.23
C ASP A 927 29.29 33.26 -2.11
N GLN A 928 28.06 33.04 -1.64
CA GLN A 928 27.52 33.81 -0.53
C GLN A 928 28.31 33.56 0.76
N LYS A 929 28.65 32.30 1.08
CA LYS A 929 29.46 31.95 2.25
C LYS A 929 30.86 32.58 2.20
N ALA A 930 31.50 32.54 1.03
CA ALA A 930 32.81 33.17 0.82
C ALA A 930 32.75 34.68 1.03
N GLU A 931 31.75 35.37 0.46
CA GLU A 931 31.57 36.81 0.64
C GLU A 931 31.30 37.21 2.09
N ASP A 932 30.48 36.45 2.81
CA ASP A 932 30.22 36.72 4.23
C ASP A 932 31.45 36.47 5.11
N ALA A 933 32.28 35.48 4.77
CA ALA A 933 33.57 35.28 5.42
C ALA A 933 34.56 36.43 5.15
N LYS A 934 34.66 36.93 3.92
CA LYS A 934 35.48 38.11 3.58
C LYS A 934 35.06 39.36 4.37
N LYS A 935 33.75 39.58 4.54
CA LYS A 935 33.24 40.68 5.39
C LYS A 935 33.67 40.53 6.86
N LYS A 936 33.68 39.30 7.40
CA LYS A 936 34.20 39.03 8.75
C LYS A 936 35.69 39.38 8.83
N ILE A 937 36.50 39.01 7.85
CA ILE A 937 37.93 39.38 7.76
C ILE A 937 38.11 40.91 7.73
N ASP A 938 37.30 41.61 6.94
CA ASP A 938 37.38 43.08 6.84
C ASP A 938 37.13 43.79 8.16
N SER A 939 36.25 43.23 9.00
CA SER A 939 35.88 43.78 10.30
C SER A 939 36.95 43.63 11.40
N LEU A 940 38.04 42.88 11.15
CA LEU A 940 39.13 42.69 12.11
C LEU A 940 40.06 43.93 12.13
N PRO A 941 40.13 44.70 13.23
CA PRO A 941 40.72 46.04 13.22
C PRO A 941 42.25 46.09 13.35
N ASN A 942 42.89 45.01 13.78
CA ASN A 942 44.32 44.91 14.08
C ASN A 942 45.10 44.08 13.04
N LEU A 943 44.45 43.62 11.97
CA LEU A 943 45.12 43.04 10.80
C LEU A 943 45.56 44.14 9.82
N THR A 944 46.73 43.94 9.22
CA THR A 944 47.22 44.78 8.11
C THR A 944 46.45 44.52 6.82
N ASP A 945 46.51 45.46 5.88
CA ASP A 945 45.88 45.30 4.56
C ASP A 945 46.41 44.07 3.81
N ASP A 946 47.72 43.77 3.94
CA ASP A 946 48.35 42.59 3.33
C ASP A 946 47.85 41.28 3.97
N GLU A 947 47.69 41.23 5.30
CA GLU A 947 47.14 40.06 6.00
C GLU A 947 45.67 39.82 5.66
N LYS A 948 44.86 40.89 5.61
CA LYS A 948 43.46 40.81 5.18
C LYS A 948 43.35 40.33 3.74
N GLN A 949 44.18 40.86 2.85
CA GLN A 949 44.16 40.44 1.45
C GLN A 949 44.56 38.97 1.31
N LYS A 950 45.60 38.52 2.02
CA LYS A 950 45.99 37.10 2.01
C LYS A 950 44.84 36.20 2.48
N ALA A 951 44.15 36.56 3.56
CA ALA A 951 43.03 35.76 4.05
C ALA A 951 41.85 35.71 3.06
N LYS A 952 41.57 36.81 2.35
CA LYS A 952 40.56 36.84 1.28
C LYS A 952 40.97 36.00 0.08
N ASP A 953 42.25 36.03 -0.31
CA ASP A 953 42.78 35.22 -1.39
C ASP A 953 42.70 33.72 -1.05
N ASP A 954 43.00 33.34 0.20
CA ASP A 954 42.86 31.96 0.69
C ASP A 954 41.37 31.50 0.67
N ILE A 955 40.42 32.39 1.04
CA ILE A 955 38.97 32.13 0.94
C ILE A 955 38.53 31.98 -0.53
N ASP A 956 39.01 32.85 -1.43
CA ASP A 956 38.68 32.80 -2.86
C ASP A 956 39.23 31.54 -3.53
N GLN A 957 40.46 31.16 -3.20
CA GLN A 957 41.05 29.91 -3.66
C GLN A 957 40.21 28.71 -3.21
N LYS A 958 39.84 28.67 -1.92
CA LYS A 958 39.05 27.56 -1.38
C LYS A 958 37.67 27.47 -2.02
N ASN A 959 37.01 28.61 -2.22
CA ASN A 959 35.72 28.69 -2.91
C ASN A 959 35.85 28.19 -4.37
N GLN A 960 36.89 28.59 -5.09
CA GLN A 960 37.10 28.17 -6.48
C GLN A 960 37.39 26.67 -6.60
N GLU A 961 38.27 26.11 -5.75
CA GLU A 961 38.55 24.66 -5.71
C GLU A 961 37.25 23.85 -5.53
N SER A 962 36.34 24.34 -4.68
CA SER A 962 35.06 23.70 -4.43
C SER A 962 34.07 23.83 -5.59
N LYS A 963 34.04 24.97 -6.29
CA LYS A 963 33.24 25.10 -7.52
C LYS A 963 33.69 24.12 -8.60
N ASP A 964 35.00 23.94 -8.75
CA ASP A 964 35.57 22.98 -9.70
C ASP A 964 35.21 21.53 -9.31
N ALA A 965 35.19 21.22 -8.01
CA ALA A 965 34.73 19.92 -7.51
C ALA A 965 33.23 19.69 -7.75
N ILE A 966 32.38 20.71 -7.54
CA ILE A 966 30.94 20.65 -7.86
C ILE A 966 30.71 20.41 -9.35
N ASP A 967 31.48 21.07 -10.23
CA ASP A 967 31.38 20.86 -11.68
C ASP A 967 31.64 19.42 -12.10
N GLN A 968 32.59 18.76 -11.45
CA GLN A 968 33.00 17.38 -11.73
C GLN A 968 32.07 16.32 -11.13
N SER A 969 31.25 16.68 -10.14
CA SER A 969 30.37 15.73 -9.48
C SER A 969 29.21 15.30 -10.38
N ASN A 970 28.83 14.03 -10.30
CA ASN A 970 27.65 13.47 -10.97
C ASN A 970 26.58 12.99 -9.98
N ASP A 971 26.75 13.28 -8.69
CA ASP A 971 25.87 12.87 -7.61
C ASP A 971 25.54 14.08 -6.70
N PRO A 972 24.25 14.43 -6.52
CA PRO A 972 23.85 15.48 -5.58
C PRO A 972 24.43 15.34 -4.17
N LYS A 973 24.66 14.12 -3.67
CA LYS A 973 25.22 13.90 -2.32
C LYS A 973 26.68 14.28 -2.22
N GLU A 974 27.45 14.08 -3.29
CA GLU A 974 28.84 14.53 -3.34
C GLU A 974 28.91 16.06 -3.35
N ILE A 975 27.97 16.72 -4.04
CA ILE A 975 27.84 18.19 -4.03
C ILE A 975 27.59 18.70 -2.61
N ASP A 976 26.68 18.09 -1.85
CA ASP A 976 26.42 18.46 -0.46
C ASP A 976 27.67 18.30 0.43
N ASN A 977 28.42 17.20 0.27
CA ASN A 977 29.68 16.99 1.00
C ASN A 977 30.75 18.05 0.65
N VAL A 978 30.82 18.49 -0.61
CA VAL A 978 31.71 19.59 -1.01
C VAL A 978 31.31 20.88 -0.31
N ILE A 979 30.00 21.18 -0.21
CA ILE A 979 29.52 22.38 0.50
C ILE A 979 29.95 22.35 1.97
N ASP A 980 29.69 21.26 2.69
CA ASP A 980 29.99 21.12 4.11
C ASP A 980 31.50 21.24 4.41
N THR A 981 32.32 20.55 3.62
CA THR A 981 33.79 20.60 3.77
C THR A 981 34.35 21.98 3.45
N THR A 982 33.75 22.70 2.50
CA THR A 982 34.14 24.07 2.15
C THR A 982 33.75 25.06 3.23
N ASP A 983 32.53 24.97 3.75
CA ASP A 983 32.04 25.83 4.83
C ASP A 983 32.93 25.71 6.08
N LYS A 984 33.32 24.47 6.44
CA LYS A 984 34.30 24.24 7.50
C LYS A 984 35.65 24.89 7.19
N GLY A 985 36.21 24.67 6.00
CA GLY A 985 37.50 25.23 5.61
C GLY A 985 37.52 26.76 5.57
N ILE A 986 36.43 27.40 5.12
CA ILE A 986 36.28 28.86 5.13
C ILE A 986 36.18 29.38 6.58
N ASN A 987 35.43 28.70 7.46
CA ASN A 987 35.35 29.08 8.87
C ASN A 987 36.69 28.93 9.59
N ASP A 988 37.47 27.88 9.31
CA ASP A 988 38.81 27.71 9.87
C ASP A 988 39.73 28.90 9.49
N ILE A 989 39.69 29.37 8.23
CA ILE A 989 40.44 30.58 7.80
C ILE A 989 40.00 31.83 8.58
N VAL A 990 38.70 31.98 8.84
CA VAL A 990 38.17 33.12 9.62
C VAL A 990 38.64 33.07 11.07
N GLU A 991 38.61 31.90 11.72
CA GLU A 991 39.06 31.74 13.10
C GLU A 991 40.58 31.95 13.26
N ASP A 992 41.38 31.43 12.33
CA ASP A 992 42.83 31.65 12.31
C ASP A 992 43.17 33.15 12.23
N ASN A 993 42.43 33.92 11.44
CA ASN A 993 42.63 35.36 11.30
C ASN A 993 42.09 36.17 12.49
N LYS A 994 41.05 35.71 13.20
CA LYS A 994 40.65 36.30 14.49
C LYS A 994 41.74 36.14 15.55
N LEU A 995 42.39 34.98 15.57
CA LEU A 995 43.54 34.75 16.45
C LEU A 995 44.70 35.67 16.07
N LEU A 996 44.99 35.83 14.78
CA LEU A 996 46.02 36.75 14.30
C LEU A 996 45.72 38.22 14.67
N ASP A 997 44.47 38.66 14.55
CA ASP A 997 44.02 39.99 15.00
C ASP A 997 44.28 40.19 16.51
N THR A 998 43.97 39.17 17.32
CA THR A 998 44.23 39.17 18.76
C THR A 998 45.72 39.27 19.06
N LYS A 999 46.56 38.52 18.32
CA LYS A 999 48.03 38.58 18.44
C LYS A 999 48.56 39.97 18.11
N ASN A 1000 48.15 40.54 16.98
CA ASN A 1000 48.60 41.87 16.56
C ASN A 1000 48.24 42.94 17.59
N LYS A 1001 46.99 42.92 18.10
CA LYS A 1001 46.57 43.82 19.18
C LYS A 1001 47.45 43.68 20.43
N ALA A 1002 47.74 42.46 20.85
CA ALA A 1002 48.55 42.22 22.04
C ALA A 1002 50.01 42.70 21.86
N LYS A 1003 50.58 42.56 20.66
CA LYS A 1003 51.91 43.10 20.34
C LYS A 1003 51.92 44.62 20.34
N ASP A 1004 50.89 45.26 19.80
CA ASP A 1004 50.74 46.73 19.81
C ASP A 1004 50.59 47.26 21.24
N ASP A 1005 49.79 46.58 22.08
CA ASP A 1005 49.67 46.92 23.50
C ASP A 1005 51.02 46.79 24.23
N LEU A 1006 51.81 45.74 23.94
CA LEU A 1006 53.14 45.55 24.52
C LEU A 1006 54.14 46.64 24.08
N ASP A 1007 54.12 47.05 22.80
CA ASP A 1007 54.94 48.16 22.33
C ASP A 1007 54.61 49.45 23.06
N LYS A 1008 53.32 49.75 23.20
CA LYS A 1008 52.86 50.94 23.91
C LYS A 1008 53.28 50.93 25.37
N ASN A 1009 53.10 49.80 26.06
CA ASN A 1009 53.50 49.64 27.45
C ASN A 1009 55.03 49.76 27.63
N ALA A 1010 55.80 49.21 26.69
CA ALA A 1010 57.25 49.35 26.67
C ALA A 1010 57.68 50.81 26.47
N GLU A 1011 57.07 51.53 25.53
CA GLU A 1011 57.34 52.96 25.32
C GLU A 1011 57.02 53.80 26.56
N ASP A 1012 55.88 53.55 27.21
CA ASP A 1012 55.48 54.28 28.41
C ASP A 1012 56.42 53.97 29.59
N ALA A 1013 56.81 52.70 29.76
CA ALA A 1013 57.82 52.30 30.74
C ALA A 1013 59.17 53.01 30.51
N LYS A 1014 59.64 53.11 29.25
CA LYS A 1014 60.89 53.83 28.94
C LYS A 1014 60.80 55.33 29.23
N LYS A 1015 59.63 55.96 29.02
CA LYS A 1015 59.40 57.37 29.41
C LYS A 1015 59.48 57.54 30.93
N GLU A 1016 58.98 56.57 31.68
CA GLU A 1016 59.09 56.57 33.15
C GLU A 1016 60.55 56.46 33.62
N ILE A 1017 61.34 55.58 33.00
CA ILE A 1017 62.80 55.49 33.22
C ILE A 1017 63.50 56.82 32.93
N ASP A 1018 63.14 57.50 31.83
CA ASP A 1018 63.73 58.79 31.46
C ASP A 1018 63.47 59.89 32.50
N ALA A 1019 62.30 59.85 33.14
CA ALA A 1019 61.87 60.84 34.12
C ALA A 1019 62.60 60.72 35.48
N LEU A 1020 63.37 59.65 35.71
CA LEU A 1020 64.14 59.43 36.95
C LEU A 1020 65.40 60.34 36.98
N PRO A 1021 65.50 61.32 37.90
CA PRO A 1021 66.47 62.42 37.80
C PRO A 1021 67.85 62.15 38.42
N ASN A 1022 68.02 61.04 39.14
CA ASN A 1022 69.24 60.64 39.86
C ASN A 1022 69.89 59.36 39.29
N LEU A 1023 69.29 58.71 38.29
CA LEU A 1023 69.95 57.68 37.48
C LEU A 1023 71.00 58.29 36.53
N THR A 1024 72.09 57.55 36.30
CA THR A 1024 73.05 57.87 35.24
C THR A 1024 72.51 57.48 33.86
N GLU A 1025 73.06 58.08 32.79
CA GLU A 1025 72.67 57.73 31.42
C GLU A 1025 72.92 56.25 31.10
N ASP A 1026 74.00 55.66 31.63
CA ASP A 1026 74.30 54.23 31.46
C ASP A 1026 73.27 53.33 32.18
N GLU A 1027 72.82 53.71 33.38
CA GLU A 1027 71.78 52.99 34.12
C GLU A 1027 70.41 53.09 33.44
N LYS A 1028 70.05 54.27 32.91
CA LYS A 1028 68.83 54.46 32.11
C LYS A 1028 68.85 53.63 30.84
N GLN A 1029 69.97 53.66 30.11
CA GLN A 1029 70.09 52.89 28.87
C GLN A 1029 69.98 51.39 29.13
N LYS A 1030 70.63 50.89 30.18
CA LYS A 1030 70.54 49.47 30.57
C LYS A 1030 69.09 49.04 30.87
N ALA A 1031 68.34 49.85 31.63
CA ALA A 1031 66.95 49.54 31.94
C ALA A 1031 66.07 49.56 30.68
N LYS A 1032 66.30 50.50 29.75
CA LYS A 1032 65.61 50.55 28.46
C LYS A 1032 65.92 49.36 27.57
N ASP A 1033 67.18 48.92 27.52
CA ASP A 1033 67.60 47.74 26.77
C ASP A 1033 66.96 46.46 27.33
N GLU A 1034 66.83 46.35 28.66
CA GLU A 1034 66.16 45.23 29.32
C GLU A 1034 64.64 45.22 29.07
N ILE A 1035 63.99 46.39 29.09
CA ILE A 1035 62.60 46.55 28.65
C ILE A 1035 62.45 46.12 27.18
N ASP A 1036 63.34 46.57 26.28
CA ASP A 1036 63.32 46.18 24.87
C ASP A 1036 63.42 44.66 24.67
N GLN A 1037 64.32 44.02 25.42
CA GLN A 1037 64.50 42.57 25.34
C GLN A 1037 63.28 41.82 25.88
N GLN A 1038 62.72 42.22 27.03
CA GLN A 1038 61.52 41.61 27.61
C GLN A 1038 60.30 41.77 26.70
N THR A 1039 60.12 42.95 26.08
CA THR A 1039 59.05 43.21 25.11
C THR A 1039 59.22 42.35 23.86
N LYS A 1040 60.45 42.19 23.36
CA LYS A 1040 60.75 41.31 22.22
C LYS A 1040 60.41 39.85 22.53
N ASP A 1041 60.86 39.33 23.68
CA ASP A 1041 60.58 37.95 24.09
C ASP A 1041 59.07 37.71 24.27
N GLY A 1042 58.36 38.72 24.78
CA GLY A 1042 56.90 38.72 24.88
C GLY A 1042 56.19 38.62 23.53
N LYS A 1043 56.66 39.38 22.53
CA LYS A 1043 56.14 39.31 21.16
C LYS A 1043 56.40 37.95 20.52
N ASP A 1044 57.58 37.37 20.73
CA ASP A 1044 57.92 36.03 20.24
C ASP A 1044 57.02 34.95 20.89
N ALA A 1045 56.68 35.10 22.17
CA ALA A 1045 55.74 34.21 22.87
C ALA A 1045 54.29 34.37 22.36
N ILE A 1046 53.86 35.60 22.08
CA ILE A 1046 52.56 35.88 21.43
C ILE A 1046 52.51 35.25 20.02
N ASP A 1047 53.60 35.29 19.26
CA ASP A 1047 53.66 34.65 17.94
C ASP A 1047 53.46 33.14 18.00
N GLN A 1048 54.02 32.48 19.03
CA GLN A 1048 53.89 31.04 19.27
C GLN A 1048 52.54 30.62 19.86
N SER A 1049 51.72 31.57 20.31
CA SER A 1049 50.42 31.30 20.93
C SER A 1049 49.44 30.65 19.94
N THR A 1050 48.68 29.65 20.38
CA THR A 1050 47.73 28.94 19.51
C THR A 1050 46.28 29.27 19.82
N THR A 1051 46.03 29.97 20.92
CA THR A 1051 44.70 30.38 21.36
C THR A 1051 44.70 31.82 21.85
N PRO A 1052 43.54 32.51 21.89
CA PRO A 1052 43.44 33.85 22.46
C PRO A 1052 43.90 33.93 23.92
N LYS A 1053 43.72 32.83 24.67
CA LYS A 1053 44.16 32.71 26.06
C LYS A 1053 45.68 32.70 26.17
N ASP A 1054 46.37 31.93 25.32
CA ASP A 1054 47.84 31.90 25.29
C ASP A 1054 48.41 33.30 25.01
N VAL A 1055 47.75 34.06 24.10
CA VAL A 1055 48.12 35.45 23.77
C VAL A 1055 47.97 36.37 24.97
N GLU A 1056 46.84 36.28 25.69
CA GLU A 1056 46.59 37.07 26.89
C GLU A 1056 47.59 36.75 28.02
N ASP A 1057 47.88 35.46 28.24
CA ASP A 1057 48.83 35.00 29.26
C ASP A 1057 50.27 35.47 28.95
N ALA A 1058 50.70 35.41 27.68
CA ALA A 1058 51.99 35.91 27.23
C ALA A 1058 52.11 37.43 27.43
N LYS A 1059 51.09 38.20 27.04
CA LYS A 1059 51.04 39.66 27.24
C LYS A 1059 51.15 40.03 28.71
N ASN A 1060 50.34 39.44 29.58
CA ASN A 1060 50.31 39.75 31.01
C ASN A 1060 51.65 39.43 31.71
N THR A 1061 52.30 38.34 31.28
CA THR A 1061 53.63 37.97 31.77
C THR A 1061 54.68 39.03 31.42
N THR A 1062 54.68 39.52 30.19
CA THR A 1062 55.61 40.56 29.75
C THR A 1062 55.33 41.91 30.40
N ASP A 1063 54.08 42.33 30.51
CA ASP A 1063 53.70 43.57 31.21
C ASP A 1063 54.19 43.57 32.67
N THR A 1064 54.11 42.41 33.33
CA THR A 1064 54.63 42.24 34.70
C THR A 1064 56.15 42.41 34.75
N ALA A 1065 56.88 41.75 33.83
CA ALA A 1065 58.34 41.84 33.77
C ALA A 1065 58.84 43.27 33.47
N VAL A 1066 58.20 43.96 32.51
CA VAL A 1066 58.51 45.36 32.18
C VAL A 1066 58.27 46.27 33.39
N LYS A 1067 57.15 46.08 34.10
CA LYS A 1067 56.85 46.84 35.32
C LYS A 1067 57.89 46.61 36.43
N GLU A 1068 58.35 45.38 36.63
CA GLU A 1068 59.39 45.07 37.61
C GLU A 1068 60.70 45.81 37.30
N THR A 1069 61.08 45.91 36.01
CA THR A 1069 62.27 46.68 35.58
C THR A 1069 62.15 48.16 35.92
N VAL A 1070 60.95 48.75 35.73
CA VAL A 1070 60.66 50.15 36.11
C VAL A 1070 60.75 50.34 37.62
N ASP A 1071 60.11 49.48 38.41
CA ASP A 1071 60.12 49.56 39.87
C ASP A 1071 61.55 49.45 40.44
N GLN A 1072 62.38 48.55 39.89
CA GLN A 1072 63.78 48.41 40.27
C GLN A 1072 64.61 49.66 39.94
N SER A 1073 64.34 50.28 38.78
CA SER A 1073 65.01 51.51 38.36
C SER A 1073 64.63 52.70 39.24
N ALA A 1074 63.36 52.82 39.64
CA ALA A 1074 62.89 53.83 40.59
C ALA A 1074 63.55 53.65 41.98
N LEU A 1075 63.73 52.40 42.42
CA LEU A 1075 64.46 52.11 43.66
C LEU A 1075 65.94 52.51 43.53
N GLN A 1076 66.57 52.26 42.39
CA GLN A 1076 67.97 52.64 42.13
C GLN A 1076 68.14 54.17 42.06
N ASP A 1077 67.19 54.89 41.47
CA ASP A 1077 67.15 56.36 41.49
C ASP A 1077 67.15 56.90 42.93
N ALA A 1078 66.29 56.33 43.78
CA ALA A 1078 66.22 56.69 45.19
C ALA A 1078 67.53 56.38 45.94
N LYS A 1079 68.20 55.27 45.63
CA LYS A 1079 69.53 54.96 46.18
C LYS A 1079 70.56 56.00 45.76
N ASN A 1080 70.61 56.37 44.48
CA ASN A 1080 71.54 57.37 43.97
C ASN A 1080 71.30 58.74 44.61
N LYS A 1081 70.02 59.14 44.73
CA LYS A 1081 69.64 60.37 45.45
C LYS A 1081 70.08 60.35 46.90
N ALA A 1082 69.80 59.25 47.61
CA ALA A 1082 70.13 59.07 49.01
C ALA A 1082 71.65 59.12 49.25
N LYS A 1083 72.44 58.50 48.37
CA LYS A 1083 73.90 58.60 48.40
C LYS A 1083 74.37 60.05 48.22
N LYS A 1084 73.83 60.76 47.23
CA LYS A 1084 74.18 62.15 46.96
C LYS A 1084 73.82 63.09 48.12
N ASP A 1085 72.63 62.91 48.71
CA ASP A 1085 72.18 63.66 49.88
C ASP A 1085 73.07 63.36 51.11
N LEU A 1086 73.46 62.09 51.29
CA LEU A 1086 74.35 61.68 52.38
C LEU A 1086 75.76 62.22 52.19
N GLU A 1087 76.28 62.25 50.96
CA GLU A 1087 77.57 62.85 50.59
C GLU A 1087 77.59 64.34 50.89
N ALA A 1088 76.54 65.06 50.45
CA ALA A 1088 76.39 66.48 50.73
C ALA A 1088 76.39 66.75 52.25
N LYS A 1089 75.74 65.87 53.03
CA LYS A 1089 75.70 66.00 54.49
C LYS A 1089 77.04 65.66 55.15
N ALA A 1090 77.78 64.69 54.62
CA ALA A 1090 79.13 64.38 55.04
C ALA A 1090 80.07 65.56 54.79
N ASP A 1091 80.01 66.17 53.61
CA ASP A 1091 80.81 67.34 53.25
C ASP A 1091 80.47 68.57 54.10
N GLU A 1092 79.18 68.81 54.38
CA GLU A 1092 78.75 69.85 55.32
C GLU A 1092 79.34 69.60 56.71
N THR A 1093 79.29 68.36 57.19
CA THR A 1093 79.85 67.97 58.49
C THR A 1093 81.38 68.14 58.53
N LYS A 1094 82.10 67.75 57.47
CA LYS A 1094 83.55 67.96 57.36
C LYS A 1094 83.93 69.45 57.36
N LYS A 1095 83.15 70.29 56.66
CA LYS A 1095 83.32 71.76 56.68
C LYS A 1095 83.08 72.33 58.08
N ALA A 1096 82.09 71.82 58.81
CA ALA A 1096 81.84 72.22 60.19
C ALA A 1096 83.00 71.81 61.11
N ILE A 1097 83.58 70.62 60.93
CA ILE A 1097 84.79 70.18 61.65
C ILE A 1097 85.97 71.13 61.39
N ASP A 1098 86.18 71.55 60.15
CA ASP A 1098 87.23 72.52 59.80
C ASP A 1098 87.08 73.86 60.51
N ALA A 1099 85.84 74.33 60.65
CA ALA A 1099 85.53 75.61 61.27
C ALA A 1099 85.68 75.63 62.80
N LEU A 1100 85.86 74.48 63.47
CA LEU A 1100 85.97 74.41 64.93
C LEU A 1100 87.24 75.11 65.46
N PRO A 1101 87.14 76.11 66.35
CA PRO A 1101 88.29 76.80 66.93
C PRO A 1101 88.88 76.05 68.13
N GLY A 1102 90.21 75.96 68.23
CA GLY A 1102 90.91 75.40 69.41
C GLY A 1102 91.24 73.90 69.38
N ILE A 1103 91.02 73.22 68.24
CA ILE A 1103 91.33 71.78 68.03
C ILE A 1103 92.54 71.64 67.09
N SER A 1104 93.40 70.62 67.30
CA SER A 1104 94.56 70.35 66.44
C SER A 1104 94.16 69.88 65.04
N GLN A 1105 95.00 70.12 64.04
CA GLN A 1105 94.73 69.69 62.67
C GLN A 1105 94.65 68.15 62.57
N GLU A 1106 95.51 67.42 63.27
CA GLU A 1106 95.51 65.95 63.30
C GLU A 1106 94.19 65.36 63.84
N ALA A 1107 93.59 66.02 64.84
CA ALA A 1107 92.30 65.64 65.39
C ALA A 1107 91.14 65.88 64.39
N LYS A 1108 91.18 66.99 63.65
CA LYS A 1108 90.21 67.27 62.59
C LYS A 1108 90.32 66.26 61.44
N ASP A 1109 91.54 65.92 61.03
CA ASP A 1109 91.76 64.97 59.93
C ASP A 1109 91.30 63.55 60.30
N LYS A 1110 91.55 63.09 61.54
CA LYS A 1110 91.01 61.80 62.05
C LYS A 1110 89.48 61.82 62.10
N ALA A 1111 88.87 62.90 62.57
CA ALA A 1111 87.41 63.00 62.60
C ALA A 1111 86.80 63.00 61.19
N LYS A 1112 87.41 63.68 60.22
CA LYS A 1112 86.98 63.61 58.81
C LYS A 1112 87.12 62.19 58.24
N ALA A 1113 88.20 61.47 58.57
CA ALA A 1113 88.35 60.07 58.16
C ALA A 1113 87.27 59.15 58.77
N VAL A 1114 86.80 59.44 60.00
CA VAL A 1114 85.64 58.75 60.60
C VAL A 1114 84.35 59.12 59.86
N ILE A 1115 84.15 60.38 59.46
CA ILE A 1115 83.02 60.79 58.61
C ILE A 1115 83.07 60.05 57.25
N ASP A 1116 84.23 59.91 56.63
CA ASP A 1116 84.40 59.12 55.39
C ASP A 1116 84.04 57.64 55.61
N SER A 1117 84.41 57.06 56.75
CA SER A 1117 84.03 55.69 57.10
C SER A 1117 82.52 55.53 57.33
N ILE A 1118 81.87 56.50 57.97
CA ILE A 1118 80.40 56.51 58.16
C ILE A 1118 79.70 56.69 56.81
N LEU A 1119 80.20 57.57 55.94
CA LEU A 1119 79.69 57.77 54.59
C LEU A 1119 79.76 56.47 53.77
N ASN A 1120 80.91 55.80 53.76
CA ASN A 1120 81.10 54.54 53.03
C ASN A 1120 80.18 53.42 53.56
N LYS A 1121 80.04 53.26 54.88
CA LYS A 1121 79.08 52.31 55.46
C LYS A 1121 77.63 52.66 55.12
N GLY A 1122 77.33 53.95 55.05
CA GLY A 1122 76.04 54.46 54.58
C GLY A 1122 75.78 54.06 53.13
N TYR A 1123 76.76 54.22 52.24
CA TYR A 1123 76.67 53.76 50.85
C TYR A 1123 76.42 52.25 50.75
N GLU A 1124 77.18 51.43 51.47
CA GLU A 1124 77.01 49.97 51.49
C GLU A 1124 75.60 49.56 51.97
N SER A 1125 75.08 50.26 52.97
CA SER A 1125 73.74 50.01 53.50
C SER A 1125 72.63 50.46 52.54
N ILE A 1126 72.82 51.58 51.84
CA ILE A 1126 71.90 52.06 50.80
C ILE A 1126 71.92 51.12 49.59
N ASP A 1127 73.09 50.64 49.17
CA ASP A 1127 73.22 49.70 48.05
C ASP A 1127 72.54 48.37 48.31
N SER A 1128 72.65 47.86 49.54
CA SER A 1128 71.99 46.61 49.97
C SER A 1128 70.50 46.76 50.29
N SER A 1129 69.93 47.96 50.19
CA SER A 1129 68.50 48.18 50.46
C SER A 1129 67.63 47.58 49.36
N HIS A 1130 66.53 46.94 49.74
CA HIS A 1130 65.56 46.38 48.79
C HIS A 1130 64.25 47.18 48.74
N TYR A 1131 64.09 48.15 49.65
CA TYR A 1131 62.89 48.96 49.74
C TYR A 1131 63.22 50.45 50.01
N LEU A 1132 62.37 51.35 49.51
CA LEU A 1132 62.51 52.80 49.68
C LEU A 1132 62.62 53.22 51.16
N TYR A 1133 61.87 52.57 52.05
CA TYR A 1133 61.87 52.89 53.49
C TYR A 1133 63.22 52.54 54.16
N GLU A 1134 63.94 51.54 53.66
CA GLU A 1134 65.25 51.15 54.19
C GLU A 1134 66.30 52.21 53.84
N ILE A 1135 66.27 52.70 52.60
CA ILE A 1135 67.16 53.75 52.10
C ILE A 1135 67.05 54.99 53.00
N GLU A 1136 65.84 55.49 53.25
CA GLU A 1136 65.61 56.67 54.09
C GLU A 1136 66.12 56.45 55.52
N ARG A 1137 65.83 55.28 56.10
CA ARG A 1137 66.30 54.92 57.45
C ARG A 1137 67.82 54.90 57.54
N TYR A 1138 68.51 54.34 56.56
CA TYR A 1138 69.98 54.28 56.55
C TYR A 1138 70.62 55.66 56.39
N VAL A 1139 70.07 56.51 55.50
CA VAL A 1139 70.50 57.90 55.39
C VAL A 1139 70.40 58.61 56.74
N GLN A 1140 69.24 58.55 57.40
CA GLN A 1140 69.03 59.22 58.69
C GLN A 1140 69.97 58.72 59.80
N ASN A 1141 70.22 57.42 59.86
CA ASN A 1141 71.17 56.84 60.82
C ASN A 1141 72.60 57.33 60.59
N SER A 1142 73.06 57.32 59.34
CA SER A 1142 74.41 57.81 59.00
C SER A 1142 74.56 59.31 59.29
N ILE A 1143 73.55 60.13 58.98
CA ILE A 1143 73.54 61.56 59.34
C ILE A 1143 73.65 61.74 60.86
N LYS A 1144 72.89 60.94 61.62
CA LYS A 1144 72.92 60.98 63.09
C LYS A 1144 74.31 60.61 63.62
N ASP A 1145 74.96 59.61 63.06
CA ASP A 1145 76.31 59.22 63.47
C ASP A 1145 77.36 60.27 63.09
N MET A 1146 77.22 60.93 61.94
CA MET A 1146 78.07 62.08 61.56
C MET A 1146 77.93 63.25 62.54
N HIS A 1147 76.71 63.58 62.96
CA HIS A 1147 76.48 64.61 63.98
C HIS A 1147 77.13 64.27 65.33
N LYS A 1148 77.12 63.00 65.76
CA LYS A 1148 77.79 62.58 67.01
C LYS A 1148 79.30 62.83 66.98
N VAL A 1149 79.94 62.59 65.83
CA VAL A 1149 81.37 62.89 65.65
C VAL A 1149 81.63 64.39 65.82
N LEU A 1150 80.83 65.25 65.20
CA LEU A 1150 80.93 66.71 65.33
C LEU A 1150 80.74 67.18 66.79
N GLU A 1151 79.76 66.61 67.50
CA GLU A 1151 79.46 66.96 68.90
C GLU A 1151 80.57 66.53 69.87
N SER A 1152 81.21 65.38 69.61
CA SER A 1152 82.32 64.89 70.42
C SER A 1152 83.55 65.80 70.41
N LEU A 1153 83.76 66.54 69.31
CA LEU A 1153 84.87 67.50 69.17
C LEU A 1153 84.62 68.83 69.91
N ASN A 1154 83.37 69.19 70.22
CA ASN A 1154 83.01 70.51 70.77
C ASN A 1154 83.12 70.61 72.32
N LYS A 1155 83.55 69.54 73.00
CA LYS A 1155 83.76 69.54 74.46
C LYS A 1155 85.18 70.04 74.78
N LYS A 1156 85.29 71.16 75.50
CA LYS A 1156 86.56 71.75 75.99
C LYS A 1156 87.23 70.84 77.01
N ASP A 1157 88.07 69.93 76.53
CA ASP A 1157 89.36 69.58 77.12
C ASP A 1157 90.17 68.94 76.00
N GLY A 1158 91.37 69.44 75.77
CA GLY A 1158 92.29 68.99 74.73
C GLY A 1158 92.87 67.60 74.99
N ASP A 1159 92.02 66.64 75.31
CA ASP A 1159 92.30 65.22 75.40
C ASP A 1159 91.26 64.48 74.55
N LEU A 1160 91.57 64.30 73.26
CA LEU A 1160 91.06 63.16 72.52
C LEU A 1160 91.75 61.92 73.07
N GLY A 1161 91.36 61.54 74.29
CA GLY A 1161 91.49 60.17 74.75
C GLY A 1161 90.95 59.27 73.65
N PRO A 1162 91.52 58.06 73.47
CA PRO A 1162 91.36 57.30 72.25
C PRO A 1162 89.89 57.30 71.84
N LEU A 1163 89.61 57.91 70.68
CA LEU A 1163 88.54 57.46 69.79
C LEU A 1163 88.92 56.04 69.33
N GLY A 1164 89.08 55.16 70.32
CA GLY A 1164 88.82 53.76 70.18
C GLY A 1164 87.37 53.74 69.75
N VAL A 1165 87.21 53.41 68.48
CA VAL A 1165 86.33 52.33 68.04
C VAL A 1165 85.81 51.60 69.28
N ASN A 1166 84.73 52.11 69.86
CA ASN A 1166 84.02 51.37 70.88
C ASN A 1166 83.12 50.42 70.10
N ASP A 1167 83.76 49.37 69.60
CA ASP A 1167 83.17 48.04 69.60
C ASP A 1167 82.82 47.69 71.06
N SER A 1168 81.77 48.32 71.60
CA SER A 1168 80.97 47.82 72.73
C SER A 1168 79.72 48.70 72.97
N HIS A 1169 78.86 48.79 71.95
CA HIS A 1169 77.42 48.78 72.21
C HIS A 1169 76.80 47.49 71.68
N THR A 1170 77.17 46.40 72.37
CA THR A 1170 76.21 45.38 72.73
C THR A 1170 76.19 45.25 74.25
N PRO A 1171 75.20 45.84 74.94
CA PRO A 1171 74.60 45.23 76.11
C PRO A 1171 73.49 44.30 75.62
N THR A 1172 73.85 43.03 75.56
CA THR A 1172 73.01 41.82 75.66
C THR A 1172 71.98 41.95 76.79
N ILE A 1173 70.71 41.59 76.57
CA ILE A 1173 69.99 40.37 77.02
C ILE A 1173 68.52 40.66 76.62
N GLY A 1174 67.71 39.81 75.99
CA GLY A 1174 67.81 38.43 75.57
C GLY A 1174 66.39 37.93 75.29
N ALA A 1175 66.21 37.17 74.20
CA ALA A 1175 65.30 36.04 74.07
C ALA A 1175 65.30 35.56 72.62
N LEU A 1176 65.41 34.24 72.44
CA LEU A 1176 65.25 33.46 71.21
C LEU A 1176 66.40 33.54 70.19
N ILE A 1177 67.47 32.83 70.55
CA ILE A 1177 68.20 32.01 69.58
C ILE A 1177 67.17 31.13 68.86
N ALA A 1178 66.97 31.45 67.59
CA ALA A 1178 66.17 30.69 66.66
C ALA A 1178 66.76 29.29 66.48
N ILE A 1179 65.86 28.34 66.71
CA ILE A 1179 65.93 26.96 66.26
C ILE A 1179 65.72 26.95 64.73
N PHE A 1180 66.34 25.98 64.05
CA PHE A 1180 66.26 25.60 62.62
C PHE A 1180 67.04 26.52 61.67
N GLY A 1181 68.10 26.08 60.99
CA GLY A 1181 68.38 24.73 60.49
C GLY A 1181 67.64 24.52 59.18
N LEU A 1182 68.36 24.80 58.08
CA LEU A 1182 68.31 24.19 56.75
C LEU A 1182 66.97 23.76 56.12
N THR A 1183 66.93 23.97 54.80
CA THR A 1183 66.02 23.41 53.78
C THR A 1183 64.62 24.03 53.67
N PHE A 1184 64.51 25.07 52.84
CA PHE A 1184 63.38 25.13 51.90
C PHE A 1184 63.75 24.22 50.71
N THR A 1185 63.53 22.92 50.87
CA THR A 1185 63.31 22.03 49.74
C THR A 1185 62.00 22.43 49.10
N LEU A 1186 62.07 22.98 47.88
CA LEU A 1186 61.01 22.84 46.89
C LEU A 1186 60.88 21.35 46.60
N PHE A 1187 59.94 20.69 47.28
CA PHE A 1187 59.35 19.48 46.76
C PHE A 1187 57.84 19.58 46.92
N ASP A 1188 57.21 19.68 45.76
CA ASP A 1188 55.82 19.41 45.47
C ASP A 1188 55.23 18.28 46.32
N ARG A 1189 54.00 18.52 46.77
CA ARG A 1189 52.82 17.62 46.81
C ARG A 1189 51.87 18.13 47.91
N LYS A 1190 50.56 18.25 47.71
CA LYS A 1190 49.68 17.37 46.95
C LYS A 1190 48.25 17.94 46.92
N LYS A 1191 47.60 17.75 45.76
CA LYS A 1191 46.22 17.25 45.55
C LYS A 1191 45.03 18.05 46.13
N TYR A 1192 44.09 18.40 45.23
CA TYR A 1192 42.86 17.60 45.05
C TYR A 1192 42.19 17.87 43.68
N PHE A 1193 41.94 16.78 42.93
CA PHE A 1193 40.99 16.45 41.82
C PHE A 1193 40.35 17.57 40.94
N LEU A 1194 40.19 17.42 39.61
CA LEU A 1194 39.52 16.32 38.89
C LEU A 1194 40.02 16.07 37.43
N GLU A 1195 39.71 14.85 36.96
CA GLU A 1195 39.64 14.35 35.57
C GLU A 1195 38.14 14.17 35.23
N LYS A 1196 37.74 14.34 33.96
CA LYS A 1196 36.39 14.34 33.34
C LYS A 1196 35.58 15.63 33.35
#